data_AF-A0A803NNG2-F1
#
_entry.id   AF-A0A803NNG2-F1
#
_cell.length_a   1.000
_cell.length_b   1.000
_cell.length_c   1.000
_cell.angle_alpha   90.00
_cell.angle_beta   90.00
_cell.angle_gamma   90.00
#
_symmetry.space_group_name_H-M   'P 1'
#
loop_
_entity.id
_entity.type
_entity.pdbx_description
1 polymer ?
#
loop_
_entity_poly.entity_id
_entity_poly.type
_entity_poly.pdbx_seq_one_letter_code
_entity_poly.pdbx_strand_id
1 'polypeptide(L)'
;MAEQVVEGSQPVDLEKHPSGIVPTLQNIVSTVNLDCKLDLKAIALQARNAEYNPKRFAAVIMRIREPKTTALIFASGKMVCTGAKSEQQSKLAARKYARIIQKLGFPAKFKDFKIQNIVGSCDVKFPIKLEGLAFSHGAFSSYEPELFPGLIYRMKQPKIVLLIFVSGKIVLTGAKEETITHCLISCSSIKQVWETTDNYLGQWHAAQDHEINPSWVGLVEGDGVERWCAPQRNGVKVNVDAAMFGRDRGFGVGLVARNDRGLLIEAYSSCFNGVVQPMVAEAIGVREVLSWIKIKSWQQVILETNCLNVVEALRNSIEMISVFGLVIQECKNMLVASPLSSLPVLCFAAKMASNVSSVCPPLGAIAAPKVYYHSCSSLSPSNPNSHTKSPTLLSSQSHSSFISSFSRCHRANLTPSRSTVAPLPRAPNFMVVRSAKAEPLRVMISGAPASGKGTQCQLITQKYNLVHIAAGDLLRAEVAAGSENGRRARECMEKGQLVPDEIVVMMVKERLLQPDSQEQGWLLDGYPRSSSQALALKDFGIEPDIFILLEVPEEILVERVVGRRLDPVTGKIYHLKYSPPETEEIASRLTQRFDDTEEKVKLRLLTHNQNVEAVLSLYEDITIKIDGCDSKENVFAQIDVTLENLLQQRKEASGSLAA
;
A
#
# COMPACT_ATOMS: atom_id res chain seq x y z
N MET A 1 43.16 -22.86 22.39
CA MET A 1 42.10 -22.71 23.41
C MET A 1 40.91 -23.56 22.97
N ALA A 2 40.08 -24.05 23.89
CA ALA A 2 38.98 -24.95 23.53
C ALA A 2 37.81 -24.17 22.89
N GLU A 3 37.32 -24.66 21.76
CA GLU A 3 36.04 -24.21 21.18
C GLU A 3 34.88 -24.74 22.02
N GLN A 4 33.94 -23.86 22.39
CA GLN A 4 32.69 -24.29 23.00
C GLN A 4 31.70 -24.69 21.90
N VAL A 5 31.64 -26.00 21.63
CA VAL A 5 30.61 -26.60 20.77
C VAL A 5 29.24 -26.25 21.33
N VAL A 6 28.41 -25.57 20.53
CA VAL A 6 27.03 -25.25 20.90
C VAL A 6 26.15 -26.46 20.60
N GLU A 7 25.86 -27.25 21.64
CA GLU A 7 24.90 -28.36 21.54
C GLU A 7 23.49 -27.88 21.15
N GLY A 8 22.82 -28.58 20.24
CA GLY A 8 21.36 -28.49 20.10
C GLY A 8 20.78 -28.36 18.68
N SER A 9 21.58 -28.17 17.63
CA SER A 9 21.06 -28.21 16.25
C SER A 9 20.91 -29.65 15.77
N GLN A 10 19.68 -30.16 15.77
CA GLN A 10 19.34 -31.36 14.99
C GLN A 10 19.58 -31.10 13.50
N PRO A 11 19.99 -32.10 12.70
CA PRO A 11 20.15 -31.94 11.26
C PRO A 11 18.80 -31.53 10.64
N VAL A 12 18.85 -30.54 9.74
CA VAL A 12 17.64 -30.02 9.08
C VAL A 12 17.10 -31.06 8.11
N ASP A 13 15.79 -31.30 8.21
CA ASP A 13 15.04 -32.18 7.32
C ASP A 13 14.88 -31.52 5.95
N LEU A 14 15.83 -31.80 5.04
CA LEU A 14 15.91 -31.16 3.71
C LEU A 14 14.74 -31.53 2.79
N GLU A 15 14.01 -32.63 3.05
CA GLU A 15 12.77 -32.95 2.33
C GLU A 15 11.63 -31.98 2.69
N LYS A 16 11.67 -31.38 3.89
CA LYS A 16 10.68 -30.40 4.37
C LYS A 16 11.16 -28.96 4.26
N HIS A 17 12.46 -28.74 4.37
CA HIS A 17 13.12 -27.43 4.32
C HIS A 17 14.26 -27.44 3.28
N PRO A 18 13.94 -27.41 1.98
CA PRO A 18 14.96 -27.52 0.91
C PRO A 18 15.99 -26.38 0.89
N SER A 19 15.69 -25.24 1.52
CA SER A 19 16.62 -24.11 1.70
C SER A 19 17.39 -24.12 3.03
N GLY A 20 17.30 -25.20 3.82
CA GLY A 20 18.02 -25.37 5.10
C GLY A 20 17.60 -24.44 6.25
N ILE A 21 16.79 -23.42 6.01
CA ILE A 21 16.43 -22.40 7.00
C ILE A 21 15.13 -22.80 7.73
N VAL A 22 15.26 -23.04 9.04
CA VAL A 22 14.17 -23.53 9.90
C VAL A 22 13.55 -22.37 10.72
N PRO A 23 12.23 -22.14 10.66
CA PRO A 23 11.56 -21.18 11.52
C PRO A 23 11.49 -21.66 12.97
N THR A 24 11.85 -20.80 13.93
CA THR A 24 11.87 -21.11 15.36
C THR A 24 10.74 -20.40 16.10
N LEU A 25 10.03 -21.13 16.97
CA LEU A 25 9.01 -20.56 17.85
C LEU A 25 9.67 -19.89 19.06
N GLN A 26 9.48 -18.58 19.19
CA GLN A 26 10.10 -17.78 20.26
C GLN A 26 9.18 -17.57 21.46
N ASN A 27 7.89 -17.33 21.22
CA ASN A 27 6.92 -17.06 22.29
C ASN A 27 5.48 -17.37 21.84
N ILE A 28 4.70 -17.99 22.71
CA ILE A 28 3.27 -18.25 22.53
C ILE A 28 2.48 -17.56 23.65
N VAL A 29 1.52 -16.73 23.23
CA VAL A 29 0.55 -16.06 24.09
C VAL A 29 -0.76 -16.83 24.07
N SER A 30 -1.17 -17.37 25.21
CA SER A 30 -2.46 -18.06 25.38
C SER A 30 -3.34 -17.35 26.42
N THR A 31 -4.64 -17.59 26.32
CA THR A 31 -5.63 -17.21 27.33
C THR A 31 -6.36 -18.42 27.86
N VAL A 32 -6.80 -18.35 29.12
CA VAL A 32 -7.71 -19.31 29.74
C VAL A 32 -8.67 -18.56 30.67
N ASN A 33 -9.85 -19.13 30.87
CA ASN A 33 -10.87 -18.65 31.79
C ASN A 33 -10.93 -19.55 33.04
N LEU A 34 -10.82 -18.95 34.22
CA LEU A 34 -10.84 -19.64 35.51
C LEU A 34 -12.24 -19.77 36.12
N ASP A 35 -13.29 -19.25 35.46
CA ASP A 35 -14.72 -19.45 35.81
C ASP A 35 -15.12 -18.98 37.23
N CYS A 36 -14.36 -18.05 37.82
CA CYS A 36 -14.59 -17.51 39.15
C CYS A 36 -14.03 -16.08 39.29
N LYS A 37 -14.58 -15.29 40.23
CA LYS A 37 -13.98 -14.02 40.65
C LYS A 37 -12.80 -14.29 41.59
N LEU A 38 -11.75 -13.47 41.49
CA LEU A 38 -10.48 -13.67 42.20
C LEU A 38 -10.08 -12.41 42.98
N ASP A 39 -9.75 -12.57 44.27
CA ASP A 39 -9.11 -11.50 45.04
C ASP A 39 -7.61 -11.47 44.74
N LEU A 40 -7.22 -10.47 43.94
CA LEU A 40 -5.85 -10.23 43.54
C LEU A 40 -4.92 -9.88 44.72
N LYS A 41 -5.44 -9.28 45.80
CA LYS A 41 -4.65 -8.99 47.01
C LYS A 41 -4.33 -10.28 47.76
N ALA A 42 -5.34 -11.11 48.03
CA ALA A 42 -5.16 -12.39 48.69
C ALA A 42 -4.21 -13.32 47.90
N ILE A 43 -4.36 -13.37 46.56
CA ILE A 43 -3.44 -14.14 45.69
C ILE A 43 -2.01 -13.61 45.80
N ALA A 44 -1.80 -12.29 45.73
CA ALA A 44 -0.45 -11.71 45.80
C ALA A 44 0.23 -11.90 47.17
N LEU A 45 -0.54 -11.94 48.26
CA LEU A 45 -0.02 -12.18 49.61
C LEU A 45 0.33 -13.65 49.89
N GLN A 46 -0.36 -14.60 49.24
CA GLN A 46 -0.22 -16.03 49.52
C GLN A 46 0.59 -16.80 48.45
N ALA A 47 0.64 -16.31 47.21
CA ALA A 47 1.34 -16.97 46.11
C ALA A 47 2.82 -16.60 46.06
N ARG A 48 3.69 -17.61 45.96
CA ARG A 48 5.13 -17.40 45.72
C ARG A 48 5.35 -16.88 44.29
N ASN A 49 6.26 -15.92 44.13
CA ASN A 49 6.58 -15.27 42.84
C ASN A 49 5.36 -14.61 42.18
N ALA A 50 4.51 -13.96 42.97
CA ALA A 50 3.41 -13.13 42.52
C ALA A 50 3.68 -11.64 42.83
N GLU A 51 3.55 -10.79 41.82
CA GLU A 51 3.69 -9.32 41.93
C GLU A 51 2.32 -8.68 41.69
N TYR A 52 1.89 -7.74 42.53
CA TYR A 52 0.66 -6.97 42.31
C TYR A 52 0.82 -5.52 42.74
N ASN A 53 0.61 -4.60 41.79
CA ASN A 53 0.60 -3.17 42.04
C ASN A 53 -0.56 -2.55 41.25
N PRO A 54 -1.76 -2.36 41.85
CA PRO A 54 -2.93 -1.86 41.13
C PRO A 54 -2.79 -0.43 40.61
N LYS A 55 -1.83 0.36 41.12
CA LYS A 55 -1.51 1.69 40.55
C LYS A 55 -0.74 1.61 39.23
N ARG A 56 -0.09 0.47 38.95
CA ARG A 56 0.69 0.21 37.73
C ARG A 56 -0.04 -0.71 36.75
N PHE A 57 -0.70 -1.76 37.24
CA PHE A 57 -1.39 -2.75 36.40
C PHE A 57 -2.48 -3.50 37.18
N ALA A 58 -3.66 -3.66 36.57
CA ALA A 58 -4.86 -4.23 37.21
C ALA A 58 -4.92 -5.78 37.22
N ALA A 59 -3.76 -6.44 37.29
CA ALA A 59 -3.64 -7.90 37.30
C ALA A 59 -2.46 -8.35 38.17
N VAL A 60 -2.55 -9.56 38.74
CA VAL A 60 -1.41 -10.22 39.40
C VAL A 60 -0.49 -10.78 38.31
N ILE A 61 0.81 -10.48 38.41
CA ILE A 61 1.86 -11.05 37.57
C ILE A 61 2.46 -12.23 38.34
N MET A 62 2.22 -13.47 37.89
CA MET A 62 2.75 -14.68 38.55
C MET A 62 3.76 -15.38 37.64
N ARG A 63 4.85 -15.92 38.20
CA ARG A 63 5.93 -16.55 37.40
C ARG A 63 6.31 -17.93 37.90
N ILE A 64 6.42 -18.90 36.98
CA ILE A 64 6.95 -20.24 37.25
C ILE A 64 8.21 -20.52 36.41
N ARG A 65 9.13 -21.30 36.98
CA ARG A 65 10.42 -21.64 36.35
C ARG A 65 10.28 -22.68 35.24
N GLU A 66 9.29 -23.56 35.31
CA GLU A 66 9.16 -24.71 34.41
C GLU A 66 7.68 -24.98 34.02
N PRO A 67 7.31 -24.83 32.73
CA PRO A 67 8.07 -24.11 31.71
C PRO A 67 8.24 -22.64 32.10
N LYS A 68 9.36 -22.01 31.73
CA LYS A 68 9.72 -20.63 32.11
C LYS A 68 8.73 -19.63 31.52
N THR A 69 7.72 -19.26 32.29
CA THR A 69 6.54 -18.53 31.81
C THR A 69 6.13 -17.44 32.79
N THR A 70 5.26 -16.53 32.33
CA THR A 70 4.60 -15.52 33.18
C THR A 70 3.10 -15.54 32.89
N ALA A 71 2.28 -15.51 33.93
CA ALA A 71 0.84 -15.34 33.84
C ALA A 71 0.41 -13.95 34.33
N LEU A 72 -0.56 -13.36 33.66
CA LEU A 72 -1.29 -12.16 34.07
C LEU A 72 -2.71 -12.57 34.46
N ILE A 73 -3.05 -12.46 35.74
CA ILE A 73 -4.30 -12.96 36.31
C ILE A 73 -5.18 -11.78 36.72
N PHE A 74 -6.36 -11.67 36.10
CA PHE A 74 -7.31 -10.58 36.32
C PHE A 74 -8.40 -10.98 37.32
N ALA A 75 -8.98 -10.00 38.03
CA ALA A 75 -10.01 -10.23 39.06
C ALA A 75 -11.29 -10.91 38.54
N SER A 76 -11.52 -10.87 37.22
CA SER A 76 -12.60 -11.55 36.50
C SER A 76 -12.38 -13.06 36.27
N GLY A 77 -11.23 -13.61 36.68
CA GLY A 77 -10.86 -15.00 36.38
C GLY A 77 -10.24 -15.21 35.00
N LYS A 78 -10.15 -14.18 34.15
CA LYS A 78 -9.37 -14.25 32.91
C LYS A 78 -7.88 -14.33 33.25
N MET A 79 -7.15 -15.24 32.61
CA MET A 79 -5.70 -15.36 32.72
C MET A 79 -5.07 -15.37 31.33
N VAL A 80 -3.98 -14.60 31.16
CA VAL A 80 -3.11 -14.60 29.98
C VAL A 80 -1.79 -15.26 30.37
N CYS A 81 -1.25 -16.18 29.56
CA CYS A 81 0.03 -16.85 29.80
C CYS A 81 1.01 -16.59 28.64
N THR A 82 2.27 -16.29 28.96
CA THR A 82 3.32 -15.94 28.01
C THR A 82 4.66 -16.61 28.35
N GLY A 83 5.58 -16.68 27.38
CA GLY A 83 6.94 -17.22 27.54
C GLY A 83 7.11 -18.70 27.17
N ALA A 84 6.05 -19.39 26.75
CA ALA A 84 6.11 -20.78 26.29
C ALA A 84 6.61 -20.86 24.84
N LYS A 85 7.34 -21.94 24.49
CA LYS A 85 7.88 -22.16 23.13
C LYS A 85 7.10 -23.16 22.27
N SER A 86 6.10 -23.85 22.82
CA SER A 86 5.15 -24.70 22.08
C SER A 86 3.75 -24.63 22.69
N GLU A 87 2.69 -24.97 21.93
CA GLU A 87 1.33 -24.99 22.51
C GLU A 87 1.28 -25.88 23.75
N GLN A 88 1.89 -27.06 23.69
CA GLN A 88 1.90 -28.03 24.78
C GLN A 88 2.49 -27.43 26.07
N GLN A 89 3.60 -26.69 25.97
CA GLN A 89 4.18 -25.96 27.11
C GLN A 89 3.24 -24.85 27.61
N SER A 90 2.60 -24.09 26.72
CA SER A 90 1.66 -23.01 27.09
C SER A 90 0.43 -23.56 27.84
N LYS A 91 -0.10 -24.68 27.37
CA LYS A 91 -1.24 -25.43 27.95
C LYS A 91 -0.86 -26.04 29.30
N LEU A 92 0.33 -26.61 29.43
CA LEU A 92 0.87 -27.11 30.70
C LEU A 92 1.08 -25.98 31.71
N ALA A 93 1.64 -24.84 31.28
CA ALA A 93 1.82 -23.65 32.12
C ALA A 93 0.48 -23.15 32.67
N ALA A 94 -0.49 -22.90 31.79
CA ALA A 94 -1.83 -22.44 32.17
C ALA A 94 -2.51 -23.41 33.16
N ARG A 95 -2.34 -24.73 32.99
CA ARG A 95 -2.82 -25.75 33.96
C ARG A 95 -2.06 -25.68 35.29
N LYS A 96 -0.74 -25.48 35.30
CA LYS A 96 0.04 -25.27 36.54
C LYS A 96 -0.43 -24.02 37.29
N TYR A 97 -0.65 -22.89 36.61
CA TYR A 97 -1.20 -21.67 37.22
C TYR A 97 -2.61 -21.87 37.78
N ALA A 98 -3.53 -22.46 37.01
CA ALA A 98 -4.89 -22.77 37.50
C ALA A 98 -4.85 -23.66 38.76
N ARG A 99 -3.94 -24.65 38.82
CA ARG A 99 -3.76 -25.51 39.99
C ARG A 99 -3.13 -24.81 41.19
N ILE A 100 -2.33 -23.75 40.98
CA ILE A 100 -1.87 -22.87 42.07
C ILE A 100 -3.06 -22.10 42.65
N ILE A 101 -3.89 -21.47 41.81
CA ILE A 101 -5.08 -20.72 42.26
C ILE A 101 -6.07 -21.62 43.02
N GLN A 102 -6.28 -22.87 42.58
CA GLN A 102 -7.04 -23.88 43.33
C GLN A 102 -6.45 -24.19 44.71
N LYS A 103 -5.12 -24.27 44.84
CA LYS A 103 -4.44 -24.52 46.12
C LYS A 103 -4.52 -23.34 47.10
N LEU A 104 -4.85 -22.15 46.61
CA LEU A 104 -5.11 -20.95 47.41
C LEU A 104 -6.60 -20.84 47.83
N GLY A 105 -7.39 -21.89 47.65
CA GLY A 105 -8.79 -21.97 48.09
C GLY A 105 -9.83 -21.39 47.11
N PHE A 106 -9.41 -20.83 45.97
CA PHE A 106 -10.35 -20.31 44.97
C PHE A 106 -10.96 -21.45 44.13
N PRO A 107 -12.26 -21.41 43.79
CA PRO A 107 -12.97 -22.45 43.03
C PRO A 107 -12.68 -22.41 41.52
N ALA A 108 -11.41 -22.21 41.14
CA ALA A 108 -10.97 -22.02 39.77
C ALA A 108 -11.08 -23.30 38.93
N LYS A 109 -11.64 -23.16 37.73
CA LYS A 109 -11.73 -24.22 36.71
C LYS A 109 -10.74 -23.94 35.58
N PHE A 110 -10.72 -24.79 34.56
CA PHE A 110 -9.91 -24.59 33.37
C PHE A 110 -10.83 -24.62 32.13
N LYS A 111 -11.30 -23.45 31.70
CA LYS A 111 -12.18 -23.26 30.55
C LYS A 111 -11.52 -22.40 29.48
N ASP A 112 -12.04 -22.45 28.26
CA ASP A 112 -11.73 -21.49 27.19
C ASP A 112 -10.23 -21.29 26.88
N PHE A 113 -9.42 -22.36 26.99
CA PHE A 113 -8.02 -22.31 26.58
C PHE A 113 -7.93 -22.04 25.07
N LYS A 114 -7.32 -20.92 24.70
CA LYS A 114 -7.15 -20.47 23.31
C LYS A 114 -5.79 -19.81 23.13
N ILE A 115 -5.12 -20.11 22.02
CA ILE A 115 -3.95 -19.34 21.58
C ILE A 115 -4.44 -17.99 21.03
N GLN A 116 -3.74 -16.91 21.38
CA GLN A 116 -4.07 -15.54 20.96
C GLN A 116 -3.08 -15.00 19.93
N ASN A 117 -1.80 -15.32 20.10
CA ASN A 117 -0.70 -14.92 19.22
C ASN A 117 0.46 -15.89 19.37
N ILE A 118 1.10 -16.23 18.26
CA ILE A 118 2.36 -16.99 18.19
C ILE A 118 3.41 -16.09 17.52
N VAL A 119 4.59 -16.01 18.14
CA VAL A 119 5.75 -15.28 17.62
C VAL A 119 6.79 -16.28 17.13
N GLY A 120 7.02 -16.28 15.82
CA GLY A 120 8.10 -17.03 15.17
C GLY A 120 9.27 -16.13 14.80
N SER A 121 10.44 -16.73 14.57
CA SER A 121 11.57 -16.06 13.93
C SER A 121 12.34 -17.01 13.03
N CYS A 122 12.68 -16.56 11.82
CA CYS A 122 13.75 -17.16 11.02
C CYS A 122 14.90 -16.15 10.84
N ASP A 123 16.03 -16.67 10.40
CA ASP A 123 17.26 -15.93 10.16
C ASP A 123 17.82 -16.50 8.86
N VAL A 124 17.78 -15.70 7.79
CA VAL A 124 18.13 -16.15 6.44
C VAL A 124 19.64 -16.14 6.15
N LYS A 125 20.47 -15.74 7.14
CA LYS A 125 21.94 -15.84 7.12
C LYS A 125 22.71 -14.88 6.20
N PHE A 126 22.03 -14.02 5.46
CA PHE A 126 22.62 -12.97 4.62
C PHE A 126 21.88 -11.63 4.82
N PRO A 127 22.46 -10.47 4.46
CA PRO A 127 21.81 -9.17 4.65
C PRO A 127 20.72 -8.86 3.60
N ILE A 128 19.68 -8.11 4.00
CA ILE A 128 18.53 -7.76 3.15
C ILE A 128 18.50 -6.24 2.90
N LYS A 129 18.44 -5.83 1.63
CA LYS A 129 18.28 -4.42 1.22
C LYS A 129 16.82 -3.97 1.33
N LEU A 130 16.46 -3.40 2.48
CA LEU A 130 15.07 -3.09 2.84
C LEU A 130 14.42 -2.05 1.92
N GLU A 131 15.19 -1.12 1.36
CA GLU A 131 14.71 -0.06 0.46
C GLU A 131 14.13 -0.66 -0.83
N GLY A 132 14.81 -1.67 -1.39
CA GLY A 132 14.36 -2.38 -2.59
C GLY A 132 13.11 -3.22 -2.34
N LEU A 133 13.01 -3.82 -1.16
CA LEU A 133 11.83 -4.58 -0.71
C LEU A 133 10.65 -3.66 -0.34
N ALA A 134 10.90 -2.47 0.17
CA ALA A 134 9.90 -1.42 0.39
C ALA A 134 9.32 -0.96 -0.94
N PHE A 135 10.17 -0.57 -1.90
CA PHE A 135 9.77 -0.14 -3.24
C PHE A 135 8.98 -1.23 -3.98
N SER A 136 9.47 -2.47 -3.99
CA SER A 136 8.91 -3.55 -4.80
C SER A 136 7.60 -4.14 -4.25
N HIS A 137 7.33 -3.98 -2.95
CA HIS A 137 6.14 -4.54 -2.28
C HIS A 137 5.30 -3.50 -1.52
N GLY A 138 5.42 -2.20 -1.84
CA GLY A 138 4.86 -1.09 -1.03
C GLY A 138 3.35 -1.12 -0.74
N ALA A 139 2.56 -1.93 -1.46
CA ALA A 139 1.16 -2.22 -1.13
C ALA A 139 0.98 -3.10 0.14
N PHE A 140 2.07 -3.68 0.65
CA PHE A 140 2.13 -4.59 1.80
C PHE A 140 3.28 -4.25 2.77
N SER A 141 4.36 -3.63 2.28
CA SER A 141 5.51 -3.21 3.09
C SER A 141 5.43 -1.74 3.53
N SER A 142 5.92 -1.45 4.72
CA SER A 142 6.15 -0.10 5.25
C SER A 142 7.53 -0.09 5.90
N TYR A 143 8.37 0.88 5.53
CA TYR A 143 9.74 0.99 5.98
C TYR A 143 10.11 2.45 6.16
N GLU A 144 10.30 2.85 7.40
CA GLU A 144 10.59 4.22 7.83
C GLU A 144 11.77 4.13 8.82
N PRO A 145 13.04 4.10 8.35
CA PRO A 145 14.18 3.73 9.19
C PRO A 145 14.37 4.64 10.41
N GLU A 146 13.99 5.91 10.30
CA GLU A 146 13.98 6.91 11.39
C GLU A 146 12.95 6.59 12.50
N LEU A 147 11.91 5.80 12.19
CA LEU A 147 10.86 5.40 13.14
C LEU A 147 11.03 3.95 13.62
N PHE A 148 11.52 3.05 12.76
CA PHE A 148 11.75 1.65 13.09
C PHE A 148 12.81 1.03 12.16
N PRO A 149 13.90 0.42 12.68
CA PRO A 149 15.04 -0.06 11.88
C PRO A 149 14.80 -1.38 11.14
N GLY A 150 13.56 -1.66 10.75
CA GLY A 150 13.15 -2.86 10.03
C GLY A 150 11.93 -2.60 9.14
N LEU A 151 11.78 -3.38 8.09
CA LEU A 151 10.62 -3.30 7.20
C LEU A 151 9.45 -4.09 7.82
N ILE A 152 8.29 -3.47 7.89
CA ILE A 152 7.04 -4.06 8.38
C ILE A 152 6.25 -4.57 7.16
N TYR A 153 6.26 -5.89 6.94
CA TYR A 153 5.51 -6.53 5.85
C TYR A 153 4.19 -7.10 6.39
N ARG A 154 3.05 -6.68 5.83
CA ARG A 154 1.70 -7.02 6.30
C ARG A 154 0.98 -7.93 5.30
N MET A 155 0.86 -9.22 5.61
CA MET A 155 0.17 -10.19 4.77
C MET A 155 -1.36 -10.08 4.95
N LYS A 156 -2.10 -10.05 3.82
CA LYS A 156 -3.58 -10.08 3.84
C LYS A 156 -4.10 -11.49 4.21
N GLN A 157 -3.50 -12.55 3.67
CA GLN A 157 -3.84 -13.96 3.98
C GLN A 157 -2.57 -14.84 3.96
N PRO A 158 -2.27 -15.63 5.02
CA PRO A 158 -2.83 -15.50 6.37
C PRO A 158 -2.55 -14.09 6.95
N LYS A 159 -3.33 -13.67 7.95
CA LYS A 159 -3.19 -12.33 8.56
C LYS A 159 -1.99 -12.29 9.53
N ILE A 160 -0.79 -12.19 8.95
CA ILE A 160 0.52 -12.20 9.64
C ILE A 160 1.25 -10.88 9.35
N VAL A 161 2.01 -10.38 10.33
CA VAL A 161 2.95 -9.28 10.16
C VAL A 161 4.37 -9.79 10.37
N LEU A 162 5.23 -9.57 9.39
CA LEU A 162 6.65 -9.86 9.43
C LEU A 162 7.42 -8.55 9.68
N LEU A 163 8.45 -8.63 10.52
CA LEU A 163 9.43 -7.57 10.74
C LEU A 163 10.75 -8.08 10.16
N ILE A 164 11.18 -7.48 9.06
CA ILE A 164 12.34 -7.89 8.26
C ILE A 164 13.47 -6.89 8.52
N PHE A 165 14.60 -7.37 9.03
CA PHE A 165 15.75 -6.54 9.39
C PHE A 165 16.87 -6.66 8.35
N VAL A 166 17.68 -5.61 8.22
CA VAL A 166 18.86 -5.55 7.32
C VAL A 166 19.82 -6.74 7.55
N SER A 167 19.85 -7.29 8.77
CA SER A 167 20.69 -8.42 9.19
C SER A 167 20.17 -9.82 8.80
N GLY A 168 19.16 -9.94 7.94
CA GLY A 168 18.59 -11.24 7.55
C GLY A 168 17.64 -11.86 8.58
N LYS A 169 17.40 -11.18 9.71
CA LYS A 169 16.46 -11.65 10.73
C LYS A 169 15.04 -11.27 10.33
N ILE A 170 14.12 -12.23 10.43
CA ILE A 170 12.70 -12.07 10.11
C ILE A 170 11.89 -12.56 11.30
N VAL A 171 11.09 -11.67 11.90
CA VAL A 171 10.23 -11.97 13.05
C VAL A 171 8.77 -11.96 12.61
N LEU A 172 8.03 -13.04 12.85
CA LEU A 172 6.65 -13.23 12.42
C LEU A 172 5.69 -13.15 13.60
N THR A 173 4.59 -12.41 13.45
CA THR A 173 3.60 -12.14 14.50
C THR A 173 2.17 -12.14 13.96
N GLY A 174 1.19 -12.37 14.83
CA GLY A 174 -0.25 -12.21 14.53
C GLY A 174 -0.98 -13.51 14.18
N ALA A 175 -0.27 -14.59 13.87
CA ALA A 175 -0.86 -15.91 13.66
C ALA A 175 -1.30 -16.58 14.98
N LYS A 176 -2.27 -17.49 14.87
CA LYS A 176 -3.04 -18.06 15.99
C LYS A 176 -2.98 -19.59 16.08
N GLU A 177 -2.29 -20.23 15.15
CA GLU A 177 -2.16 -21.68 14.99
C GLU A 177 -0.68 -22.00 14.70
N GLU A 178 -0.21 -23.18 15.09
CA GLU A 178 1.20 -23.59 15.00
C GLU A 178 1.69 -23.76 13.55
N THR A 179 0.79 -23.64 12.57
CA THR A 179 1.02 -23.66 11.10
C THR A 179 1.94 -22.57 10.54
N ILE A 180 2.46 -21.63 11.36
CA ILE A 180 3.46 -20.62 10.94
C ILE A 180 4.66 -21.24 10.22
N THR A 181 5.17 -22.37 10.74
CA THR A 181 6.31 -23.10 10.14
C THR A 181 6.01 -23.58 8.72
N HIS A 182 4.77 -24.00 8.44
CA HIS A 182 4.33 -24.35 7.09
C HIS A 182 4.05 -23.12 6.22
N CYS A 183 3.44 -22.06 6.76
CA CYS A 183 3.12 -20.84 6.00
C CYS A 183 4.36 -20.17 5.40
N LEU A 184 5.51 -20.23 6.06
CA LEU A 184 6.79 -19.72 5.53
C LEU A 184 7.28 -20.46 4.27
N ILE A 185 6.82 -21.70 4.03
CA ILE A 185 7.22 -22.53 2.90
C ILE A 185 6.11 -22.55 1.83
N SER A 186 4.84 -22.59 2.25
CA SER A 186 3.70 -22.79 1.35
C SER A 186 3.04 -21.50 0.84
N CYS A 187 3.24 -20.35 1.49
CA CYS A 187 2.58 -19.12 1.08
C CYS A 187 3.32 -18.45 -0.08
N SER A 188 2.69 -18.38 -1.25
CA SER A 188 3.26 -17.82 -2.50
C SER A 188 3.80 -16.40 -2.36
N SER A 189 3.19 -15.54 -1.53
CA SER A 189 3.73 -14.19 -1.27
C SER A 189 5.02 -14.19 -0.46
N ILE A 190 5.19 -15.15 0.46
CA ILE A 190 6.49 -15.37 1.12
C ILE A 190 7.46 -15.99 0.13
N LYS A 191 7.02 -16.94 -0.70
CA LYS A 191 7.85 -17.58 -1.73
C LYS A 191 8.38 -16.57 -2.75
N GLN A 192 7.62 -15.54 -3.11
CA GLN A 192 8.09 -14.47 -4.00
C GLN A 192 9.16 -13.58 -3.34
N VAL A 193 8.99 -13.22 -2.06
CA VAL A 193 10.06 -12.53 -1.30
C VAL A 193 11.27 -13.46 -1.17
N TRP A 194 11.04 -14.74 -0.90
CA TRP A 194 12.08 -15.77 -0.81
C TRP A 194 12.87 -15.85 -2.11
N GLU A 195 12.25 -16.18 -3.24
CA GLU A 195 12.86 -16.27 -4.57
C GLU A 195 13.62 -14.98 -4.94
N THR A 196 13.06 -13.81 -4.64
CA THR A 196 13.78 -12.53 -4.84
C THR A 196 15.08 -12.50 -4.04
N THR A 197 15.05 -12.95 -2.78
CA THR A 197 16.19 -12.85 -1.87
C THR A 197 17.18 -14.02 -1.99
N ASP A 198 16.71 -15.19 -2.43
CA ASP A 198 17.46 -16.41 -2.78
C ASP A 198 18.26 -16.18 -4.07
N ASN A 199 17.69 -15.43 -5.04
CA ASN A 199 18.45 -14.90 -6.18
C ASN A 199 19.55 -13.93 -5.74
N TYR A 200 19.31 -13.03 -4.77
CA TYR A 200 20.36 -12.17 -4.22
C TYR A 200 21.42 -12.98 -3.45
N LEU A 201 21.05 -14.05 -2.74
CA LEU A 201 21.99 -14.96 -2.09
C LEU A 201 22.85 -15.70 -3.12
N GLY A 202 22.24 -16.22 -4.20
CA GLY A 202 22.97 -16.86 -5.31
C GLY A 202 23.94 -15.90 -6.00
N GLN A 203 23.54 -14.64 -6.22
CA GLN A 203 24.41 -13.59 -6.73
C GLN A 203 25.57 -13.27 -5.76
N TRP A 204 25.32 -13.27 -4.45
CA TRP A 204 26.33 -12.99 -3.43
C TRP A 204 27.34 -14.12 -3.26
N HIS A 205 26.90 -15.39 -3.29
CA HIS A 205 27.81 -16.54 -3.30
C HIS A 205 28.59 -16.65 -4.62
N ALA A 206 27.96 -16.43 -5.77
CA ALA A 206 28.67 -16.35 -7.06
C ALA A 206 29.72 -15.23 -7.10
N ALA A 207 29.52 -14.14 -6.34
CA ALA A 207 30.50 -13.07 -6.16
C ALA A 207 31.61 -13.38 -5.12
N GLN A 208 31.51 -14.50 -4.39
CA GLN A 208 32.54 -14.97 -3.45
C GLN A 208 33.33 -16.17 -3.99
N ASP A 209 32.66 -17.12 -4.64
CA ASP A 209 33.24 -18.37 -5.15
C ASP A 209 33.88 -18.21 -6.55
N HIS A 210 34.32 -17.01 -6.94
CA HIS A 210 34.97 -16.73 -8.22
C HIS A 210 36.36 -16.13 -8.03
N GLU A 211 37.37 -17.01 -8.02
CA GLU A 211 38.75 -16.59 -8.29
C GLU A 211 38.83 -15.94 -9.68
N ILE A 212 39.41 -14.74 -9.73
CA ILE A 212 39.47 -13.93 -10.95
C ILE A 212 40.42 -14.58 -11.95
N ASN A 213 39.87 -15.23 -12.98
CA ASN A 213 40.64 -15.73 -14.12
C ASN A 213 40.66 -14.66 -15.24
N PRO A 214 41.79 -13.97 -15.47
CA PRO A 214 41.79 -12.73 -16.25
C PRO A 214 41.84 -12.98 -17.75
N SER A 215 40.71 -12.70 -18.42
CA SER A 215 40.73 -12.20 -19.79
C SER A 215 39.82 -10.97 -19.86
N TRP A 216 40.26 -9.96 -20.63
CA TRP A 216 39.91 -8.54 -20.48
C TRP A 216 40.53 -7.91 -19.22
N VAL A 217 41.15 -6.75 -19.43
CA VAL A 217 42.00 -6.08 -18.42
C VAL A 217 41.13 -5.34 -17.41
N GLY A 218 41.55 -5.34 -16.14
CA GLY A 218 40.85 -4.68 -15.03
C GLY A 218 40.85 -3.14 -15.11
N LEU A 219 40.40 -2.53 -14.01
CA LEU A 219 40.24 -1.08 -13.81
C LEU A 219 41.34 -0.25 -14.48
N VAL A 220 40.93 0.69 -15.32
CA VAL A 220 41.85 1.57 -16.05
C VAL A 220 42.19 2.77 -15.19
N GLU A 221 43.42 3.27 -15.29
CA GLU A 221 43.89 4.47 -14.60
C GLU A 221 43.02 5.69 -14.98
N GLY A 222 42.04 6.01 -14.11
CA GLY A 222 40.99 7.00 -14.37
C GLY A 222 39.59 6.59 -13.91
N ASP A 223 39.31 5.29 -13.71
CA ASP A 223 38.03 4.82 -13.19
C ASP A 223 37.78 5.38 -11.77
N GLY A 224 36.69 6.15 -11.59
CA GLY A 224 36.31 6.76 -10.29
C GLY A 224 36.89 8.15 -9.99
N VAL A 225 37.61 8.78 -10.92
CA VAL A 225 38.20 10.12 -10.70
C VAL A 225 37.12 11.23 -10.75
N GLU A 226 37.03 12.06 -9.70
CA GLU A 226 36.01 13.11 -9.53
C GLU A 226 36.02 14.22 -10.60
N ARG A 227 37.10 14.33 -11.38
CA ARG A 227 37.28 15.39 -12.39
C ARG A 227 37.24 14.78 -13.79
N TRP A 228 36.43 15.39 -14.66
CA TRP A 228 36.37 15.00 -16.07
C TRP A 228 37.72 15.18 -16.73
N CYS A 229 38.30 14.06 -17.20
CA CYS A 229 39.46 14.05 -18.09
C CYS A 229 39.01 13.84 -19.54
N ALA A 230 39.74 14.46 -20.48
CA ALA A 230 39.56 14.27 -21.91
C ALA A 230 39.99 12.85 -22.35
N PRO A 231 39.40 12.30 -23.43
CA PRO A 231 39.89 11.06 -24.02
C PRO A 231 41.30 11.24 -24.62
N GLN A 232 41.95 10.13 -24.96
CA GLN A 232 43.22 10.13 -25.69
C GLN A 232 43.06 10.80 -27.08
N ARG A 233 44.18 11.20 -27.70
CA ARG A 233 44.18 11.92 -28.99
C ARG A 233 43.31 11.23 -30.05
N ASN A 234 42.49 12.03 -30.74
CA ASN A 234 41.46 11.60 -31.71
C ASN A 234 40.29 10.77 -31.12
N GLY A 235 40.28 10.46 -29.83
CA GLY A 235 39.19 9.74 -29.17
C GLY A 235 37.95 10.60 -28.92
N VAL A 236 36.82 9.92 -28.72
CA VAL A 236 35.53 10.53 -28.37
C VAL A 236 35.12 10.07 -26.97
N LYS A 237 34.48 10.93 -26.20
CA LYS A 237 33.98 10.61 -24.86
C LYS A 237 32.51 11.00 -24.76
N VAL A 238 31.65 10.01 -24.51
CA VAL A 238 30.19 10.19 -24.43
C VAL A 238 29.72 10.01 -23.00
N ASN A 239 29.00 11.00 -22.48
CA ASN A 239 28.28 10.94 -21.22
C ASN A 239 26.82 10.53 -21.45
N VAL A 240 26.31 9.61 -20.64
CA VAL A 240 24.90 9.22 -20.49
C VAL A 240 24.38 9.75 -19.16
N ASP A 241 23.15 10.27 -19.15
CA ASP A 241 22.42 10.64 -17.94
C ASP A 241 20.91 10.45 -18.17
N ALA A 242 20.19 9.86 -17.23
CA ALA A 242 18.75 9.57 -17.32
C ALA A 242 17.92 10.30 -16.25
N ALA A 243 16.80 10.90 -16.67
CA ALA A 243 15.89 11.67 -15.82
C ALA A 243 14.50 11.05 -15.79
N MET A 244 13.85 11.00 -14.62
CA MET A 244 12.48 10.49 -14.47
C MET A 244 11.47 11.64 -14.42
N PHE A 245 10.41 11.58 -15.24
CA PHE A 245 9.39 12.63 -15.33
C PHE A 245 8.14 12.25 -14.53
N GLY A 246 8.04 12.82 -13.32
CA GLY A 246 7.00 12.45 -12.35
C GLY A 246 5.56 12.80 -12.71
N ARG A 247 5.31 13.69 -13.68
CA ARG A 247 3.96 14.03 -14.17
C ARG A 247 3.50 13.13 -15.31
N ASP A 248 4.33 12.96 -16.33
CA ASP A 248 3.90 12.42 -17.63
C ASP A 248 4.07 10.90 -17.77
N ARG A 249 4.37 10.20 -16.66
CA ARG A 249 4.67 8.74 -16.62
C ARG A 249 5.73 8.32 -17.65
N GLY A 250 6.81 9.09 -17.76
CA GLY A 250 7.88 8.87 -18.72
C GLY A 250 9.28 9.10 -18.15
N PHE A 251 10.29 8.90 -18.98
CA PHE A 251 11.69 9.15 -18.66
C PHE A 251 12.43 9.77 -19.85
N GLY A 252 13.45 10.56 -19.56
CA GLY A 252 14.34 11.19 -20.53
C GLY A 252 15.74 10.59 -20.48
N VAL A 253 16.40 10.55 -21.63
CA VAL A 253 17.82 10.22 -21.77
C VAL A 253 18.52 11.42 -22.38
N GLY A 254 19.62 11.88 -21.77
CA GLY A 254 20.53 12.88 -22.29
C GLY A 254 21.90 12.28 -22.61
N LEU A 255 22.39 12.52 -23.83
CA LEU A 255 23.68 12.04 -24.35
C LEU A 255 24.55 13.22 -24.76
N VAL A 256 25.82 13.25 -24.35
CA VAL A 256 26.75 14.36 -24.67
C VAL A 256 28.11 13.83 -25.10
N ALA A 257 28.50 14.07 -26.35
CA ALA A 257 29.77 13.63 -26.93
C ALA A 257 30.81 14.76 -27.00
N ARG A 258 32.02 14.53 -26.47
CA ARG A 258 33.16 15.48 -26.49
C ARG A 258 34.40 14.84 -27.12
N ASN A 259 35.28 15.68 -27.68
CA ASN A 259 36.56 15.24 -28.25
C ASN A 259 37.72 15.28 -27.23
N ASP A 260 38.91 14.91 -27.70
CA ASP A 260 40.21 14.98 -27.00
C ASP A 260 40.64 16.39 -26.52
N ARG A 261 39.92 17.44 -26.92
CA ARG A 261 40.08 18.83 -26.43
C ARG A 261 38.98 19.27 -25.46
N GLY A 262 38.04 18.39 -25.13
CA GLY A 262 36.86 18.68 -24.31
C GLY A 262 35.81 19.56 -24.97
N LEU A 263 35.94 19.84 -26.27
CA LEU A 263 34.92 20.55 -27.03
C LEU A 263 33.75 19.61 -27.29
N LEU A 264 32.54 20.16 -27.19
CA LEU A 264 31.30 19.48 -27.59
C LEU A 264 31.36 19.15 -29.09
N ILE A 265 31.19 17.88 -29.43
CA ILE A 265 31.00 17.43 -30.81
C ILE A 265 29.51 17.49 -31.14
N GLU A 266 28.71 16.83 -30.31
CA GLU A 266 27.28 16.62 -30.53
C GLU A 266 26.59 16.29 -29.21
N ALA A 267 25.30 16.60 -29.10
CA ALA A 267 24.45 16.19 -27.99
C ALA A 267 23.11 15.69 -28.53
N TYR A 268 22.48 14.77 -27.82
CA TYR A 268 21.20 14.18 -28.16
C TYR A 268 20.33 14.03 -26.91
N SER A 269 19.02 14.18 -27.06
CA SER A 269 18.06 13.92 -26.00
C SER A 269 16.82 13.23 -26.58
N SER A 270 16.27 12.29 -25.82
CA SER A 270 15.02 11.60 -26.16
C SER A 270 14.15 11.43 -24.93
N CYS A 271 12.84 11.44 -25.13
CA CYS A 271 11.83 11.19 -24.10
C CYS A 271 11.04 9.94 -24.46
N PHE A 272 10.83 9.07 -23.48
CA PHE A 272 10.18 7.77 -23.62
C PHE A 272 8.97 7.69 -22.69
N ASN A 273 7.86 7.18 -23.21
CA ASN A 273 6.65 6.96 -22.42
C ASN A 273 6.72 5.60 -21.72
N GLY A 274 6.40 5.57 -20.42
CA GLY A 274 6.44 4.37 -19.58
C GLY A 274 7.19 4.60 -18.27
N VAL A 275 6.76 3.89 -17.22
CA VAL A 275 7.42 3.93 -15.91
C VAL A 275 8.44 2.79 -15.84
N VAL A 276 9.72 3.14 -15.81
CA VAL A 276 10.85 2.20 -15.66
C VAL A 276 11.66 2.54 -14.41
N GLN A 277 12.48 1.60 -13.92
CA GLN A 277 13.46 1.90 -12.88
C GLN A 277 14.59 2.79 -13.45
N PRO A 278 15.23 3.68 -12.65
CA PRO A 278 16.32 4.53 -13.13
C PRO A 278 17.47 3.74 -13.80
N MET A 279 17.85 2.57 -13.25
CA MET A 279 18.87 1.70 -13.87
C MET A 279 18.45 1.11 -15.23
N VAL A 280 17.15 1.00 -15.51
CA VAL A 280 16.63 0.60 -16.83
C VAL A 280 16.65 1.79 -17.79
N ALA A 281 16.34 3.00 -17.31
CA ALA A 281 16.48 4.22 -18.11
C ALA A 281 17.95 4.48 -18.53
N GLU A 282 18.90 4.29 -17.60
CA GLU A 282 20.35 4.33 -17.88
C GLU A 282 20.79 3.22 -18.86
N ALA A 283 20.32 1.99 -18.69
CA ALA A 283 20.60 0.90 -19.63
C ALA A 283 20.08 1.20 -21.05
N ILE A 284 18.88 1.78 -21.16
CA ILE A 284 18.32 2.25 -22.44
C ILE A 284 19.18 3.40 -23.00
N GLY A 285 19.64 4.34 -22.17
CA GLY A 285 20.54 5.40 -22.60
C GLY A 285 21.88 4.89 -23.15
N VAL A 286 22.47 3.88 -22.51
CA VAL A 286 23.65 3.18 -23.04
C VAL A 286 23.36 2.51 -24.38
N ARG A 287 22.20 1.85 -24.54
CA ARG A 287 21.78 1.26 -25.83
C ARG A 287 21.70 2.31 -26.93
N GLU A 288 21.11 3.47 -26.67
CA GLU A 288 21.02 4.56 -27.65
C GLU A 288 22.40 5.12 -28.01
N VAL A 289 23.36 5.20 -27.08
CA VAL A 289 24.76 5.56 -27.43
C VAL A 289 25.40 4.49 -28.32
N LEU A 290 25.20 3.20 -28.05
CA LEU A 290 25.77 2.14 -28.90
C LEU A 290 25.22 2.20 -30.33
N SER A 291 23.93 2.52 -30.49
CA SER A 291 23.33 2.84 -31.80
C SER A 291 24.00 4.07 -32.45
N TRP A 292 24.19 5.14 -31.68
CA TRP A 292 24.74 6.42 -32.16
C TRP A 292 26.21 6.29 -32.60
N ILE A 293 27.06 5.61 -31.82
CA ILE A 293 28.46 5.30 -32.19
C ILE A 293 28.50 4.56 -33.53
N LYS A 294 27.63 3.55 -33.71
CA LYS A 294 27.55 2.74 -34.93
C LYS A 294 27.08 3.55 -36.15
N ILE A 295 26.17 4.50 -35.97
CA ILE A 295 25.72 5.43 -37.02
C ILE A 295 26.81 6.44 -37.38
N LYS A 296 27.56 6.94 -36.39
CA LYS A 296 28.59 7.97 -36.56
C LYS A 296 29.95 7.43 -36.98
N SER A 297 30.15 6.10 -36.97
CA SER A 297 31.43 5.42 -37.24
C SER A 297 32.60 5.94 -36.39
N TRP A 298 32.33 6.37 -35.15
CA TRP A 298 33.35 6.89 -34.25
C TRP A 298 34.34 5.80 -33.80
N GLN A 299 35.62 6.08 -33.97
CA GLN A 299 36.73 5.27 -33.49
C GLN A 299 37.09 5.69 -32.05
N GLN A 300 37.59 4.76 -31.23
CA GLN A 300 38.09 5.04 -29.86
C GLN A 300 37.11 5.85 -28.98
N VAL A 301 35.95 5.28 -28.68
CA VAL A 301 34.91 5.90 -27.84
C VAL A 301 34.94 5.39 -26.40
N ILE A 302 35.02 6.32 -25.43
CA ILE A 302 34.83 6.10 -23.98
C ILE A 302 33.37 6.41 -23.61
N LEU A 303 32.77 5.61 -22.71
CA LEU A 303 31.35 5.70 -22.35
C LEU A 303 31.16 5.86 -20.82
N GLU A 304 30.78 7.05 -20.37
CA GLU A 304 30.48 7.31 -18.96
C GLU A 304 28.96 7.25 -18.70
N THR A 305 28.54 6.44 -17.72
CA THR A 305 27.19 6.42 -17.13
C THR A 305 27.33 6.55 -15.61
N ASN A 306 26.34 7.17 -14.96
CA ASN A 306 26.28 7.25 -13.50
C ASN A 306 26.01 5.88 -12.83
N CYS A 307 25.57 4.86 -13.58
CA CYS A 307 24.98 3.64 -13.02
C CYS A 307 25.95 2.44 -13.03
N LEU A 308 26.64 2.21 -11.90
CA LEU A 308 27.55 1.07 -11.72
C LEU A 308 26.90 -0.28 -12.07
N ASN A 309 25.62 -0.49 -11.73
CA ASN A 309 24.88 -1.71 -12.05
C ASN A 309 24.84 -2.00 -13.57
N VAL A 310 24.75 -0.96 -14.42
CA VAL A 310 24.77 -1.11 -15.88
C VAL A 310 26.16 -1.55 -16.35
N VAL A 311 27.22 -0.96 -15.78
CA VAL A 311 28.62 -1.28 -16.07
C VAL A 311 28.93 -2.75 -15.74
N GLU A 312 28.56 -3.20 -14.54
CA GLU A 312 28.75 -4.57 -14.08
C GLU A 312 27.92 -5.56 -14.91
N ALA A 313 26.65 -5.24 -15.18
CA ALA A 313 25.76 -6.09 -15.97
C ALA A 313 26.22 -6.26 -17.43
N LEU A 314 26.87 -5.25 -18.03
CA LEU A 314 27.48 -5.34 -19.36
C LEU A 314 28.77 -6.16 -19.35
N ARG A 315 29.58 -6.07 -18.29
CA ARG A 315 30.85 -6.80 -18.12
C ARG A 315 30.65 -8.29 -17.76
N ASN A 316 29.57 -8.64 -17.07
CA ASN A 316 29.28 -10.00 -16.62
C ASN A 316 28.63 -10.88 -17.70
N SER A 317 29.02 -12.15 -17.79
CA SER A 317 28.48 -13.14 -18.76
C SER A 317 27.15 -13.79 -18.35
N ILE A 318 26.46 -13.27 -17.34
CA ILE A 318 25.23 -13.86 -16.78
C ILE A 318 24.02 -13.48 -17.65
N GLU A 319 23.21 -14.47 -18.05
CA GLU A 319 21.91 -14.25 -18.69
C GLU A 319 20.87 -13.77 -17.68
N MET A 320 20.06 -12.78 -18.07
CA MET A 320 19.09 -12.13 -17.17
C MET A 320 17.73 -11.99 -17.85
N ILE A 321 16.70 -12.59 -17.26
CA ILE A 321 15.31 -12.60 -17.77
C ILE A 321 14.47 -11.36 -17.40
N SER A 322 15.06 -10.38 -16.71
CA SER A 322 14.37 -9.14 -16.32
C SER A 322 14.35 -8.11 -17.46
N VAL A 323 13.48 -7.10 -17.38
CA VAL A 323 13.45 -5.99 -18.37
C VAL A 323 14.81 -5.30 -18.49
N PHE A 324 15.52 -5.13 -17.36
CA PHE A 324 16.91 -4.69 -17.32
C PHE A 324 17.83 -5.64 -18.09
N GLY A 325 17.72 -6.95 -17.81
CA GLY A 325 18.49 -8.01 -18.46
C GLY A 325 18.34 -8.03 -19.98
N LEU A 326 17.12 -7.86 -20.50
CA LEU A 326 16.84 -7.79 -21.93
C LEU A 326 17.55 -6.61 -22.59
N VAL A 327 17.47 -5.40 -22.02
CA VAL A 327 18.16 -4.21 -22.55
C VAL A 327 19.69 -4.36 -22.47
N ILE A 328 20.20 -4.96 -21.40
CA ILE A 328 21.63 -5.28 -21.27
C ILE A 328 22.06 -6.31 -22.34
N GLN A 329 21.20 -7.28 -22.67
CA GLN A 329 21.49 -8.25 -23.72
C GLN A 329 21.43 -7.62 -25.13
N GLU A 330 20.51 -6.70 -25.39
CA GLU A 330 20.53 -5.87 -26.61
C GLU A 330 21.87 -5.13 -26.75
N CYS A 331 22.33 -4.48 -25.69
CA CYS A 331 23.63 -3.79 -25.66
C CYS A 331 24.81 -4.76 -25.93
N LYS A 332 24.84 -5.93 -25.28
CA LYS A 332 25.87 -6.97 -25.53
C LYS A 332 25.86 -7.44 -26.98
N ASN A 333 24.67 -7.69 -27.55
CA ASN A 333 24.52 -8.10 -28.94
C ASN A 333 25.04 -7.01 -29.90
N MET A 334 24.84 -5.73 -29.60
CA MET A 334 25.37 -4.61 -30.38
C MET A 334 26.90 -4.46 -30.29
N LEU A 335 27.47 -4.70 -29.11
CA LEU A 335 28.92 -4.74 -28.90
C LEU A 335 29.59 -5.88 -29.67
N VAL A 336 29.00 -7.09 -29.66
CA VAL A 336 29.48 -8.26 -30.39
C VAL A 336 29.27 -8.14 -31.90
N ALA A 337 28.18 -7.50 -32.36
CA ALA A 337 27.88 -7.29 -33.77
C ALA A 337 28.65 -6.10 -34.41
N SER A 338 29.89 -5.88 -33.98
CA SER A 338 30.80 -4.82 -34.43
C SER A 338 32.18 -5.43 -34.73
N PRO A 339 32.79 -5.16 -35.91
CA PRO A 339 34.01 -5.83 -36.32
C PRO A 339 35.20 -5.46 -35.42
N LEU A 340 36.08 -6.44 -35.14
CA LEU A 340 37.13 -6.31 -34.12
C LEU A 340 38.14 -5.17 -34.38
N SER A 341 38.28 -4.70 -35.62
CA SER A 341 39.13 -3.57 -35.99
C SER A 341 38.54 -2.19 -35.65
N SER A 342 37.31 -2.11 -35.14
CA SER A 342 36.64 -0.86 -34.74
C SER A 342 35.99 -0.92 -33.36
N LEU A 343 36.40 -1.84 -32.49
CA LEU A 343 35.90 -1.91 -31.12
C LEU A 343 36.28 -0.62 -30.36
N PRO A 344 35.31 0.12 -29.77
CA PRO A 344 35.64 1.29 -28.95
C PRO A 344 36.28 0.84 -27.64
N VAL A 345 37.16 1.69 -27.07
CA VAL A 345 37.74 1.45 -25.74
C VAL A 345 36.73 1.91 -24.70
N LEU A 346 35.72 1.08 -24.43
CA LEU A 346 34.69 1.33 -23.41
C LEU A 346 35.27 1.23 -21.98
N CYS A 347 36.03 2.24 -21.58
CA CYS A 347 36.18 2.59 -20.17
C CYS A 347 34.83 3.11 -19.66
N PHE A 348 34.40 2.62 -18.50
CA PHE A 348 33.14 2.97 -17.85
C PHE A 348 33.43 3.61 -16.50
N ALA A 349 33.62 4.93 -16.48
CA ALA A 349 33.88 5.65 -15.23
C ALA A 349 32.57 5.87 -14.45
N ALA A 350 32.46 5.23 -13.29
CA ALA A 350 31.37 5.50 -12.34
C ALA A 350 31.59 6.85 -11.65
N LYS A 351 30.53 7.65 -11.54
CA LYS A 351 30.55 8.95 -10.88
C LYS A 351 30.04 8.81 -9.44
N MET A 352 30.86 9.13 -8.44
CA MET A 352 30.34 9.42 -7.10
C MET A 352 29.32 10.57 -7.21
N ALA A 353 28.24 10.51 -6.41
CA ALA A 353 27.09 11.39 -6.56
C ALA A 353 27.47 12.87 -6.38
N SER A 354 27.61 13.59 -7.49
CA SER A 354 27.90 15.02 -7.46
C SER A 354 26.65 15.79 -7.03
N ASN A 355 26.72 16.50 -5.90
CA ASN A 355 25.68 17.41 -5.41
C ASN A 355 25.37 18.52 -6.44
N VAL A 356 24.47 18.24 -7.38
CA VAL A 356 23.93 19.21 -8.33
C VAL A 356 22.42 19.08 -8.35
N SER A 357 21.78 19.84 -7.47
CA SER A 357 20.38 20.20 -7.63
C SER A 357 20.24 21.16 -8.80
N SER A 358 19.73 20.70 -9.95
CA SER A 358 19.33 21.56 -11.06
C SER A 358 17.91 21.22 -11.52
N VAL A 359 16.94 21.90 -10.92
CA VAL A 359 15.60 22.01 -11.51
C VAL A 359 15.74 22.81 -12.80
N CYS A 360 15.48 22.19 -13.95
CA CYS A 360 15.34 22.91 -15.21
C CYS A 360 13.95 23.57 -15.26
N PRO A 361 13.85 24.92 -15.32
CA PRO A 361 12.59 25.57 -15.63
C PRO A 361 12.22 25.32 -17.11
N PRO A 362 10.94 25.43 -17.49
CA PRO A 362 10.50 25.20 -18.87
C PRO A 362 11.04 26.30 -19.80
N LEU A 363 11.98 25.95 -20.68
CA LEU A 363 12.47 26.84 -21.73
C LEU A 363 11.47 26.88 -22.89
N GLY A 364 10.82 28.04 -23.04
CA GLY A 364 10.02 28.37 -24.23
C GLY A 364 10.87 28.47 -25.49
N ALA A 365 10.22 28.38 -26.64
CA ALA A 365 10.89 28.18 -27.93
C ALA A 365 11.83 29.33 -28.36
N ILE A 366 13.08 28.98 -28.68
CA ILE A 366 14.00 29.79 -29.50
C ILE A 366 14.65 28.89 -30.58
N ALA A 367 14.71 29.43 -31.80
CA ALA A 367 15.22 28.90 -33.07
C ALA A 367 16.14 27.65 -33.07
N ALA A 368 15.82 26.70 -33.95
CA ALA A 368 16.65 25.54 -34.27
C ALA A 368 17.64 25.79 -35.43
N PRO A 369 18.83 25.17 -35.41
CA PRO A 369 19.57 24.78 -36.61
C PRO A 369 19.06 23.43 -37.16
N LYS A 370 19.21 23.20 -38.47
CA LYS A 370 18.69 22.00 -39.17
C LYS A 370 19.52 20.74 -38.88
N VAL A 371 18.87 19.58 -38.75
CA VAL A 371 19.25 18.33 -39.45
C VAL A 371 18.07 17.32 -39.45
N TYR A 372 17.99 16.55 -40.54
CA TYR A 372 17.00 15.56 -40.98
C TYR A 372 16.10 14.84 -39.95
N TYR A 373 14.78 14.89 -40.21
CA TYR A 373 13.80 13.87 -39.78
C TYR A 373 13.76 12.70 -40.76
N HIS A 374 13.56 11.47 -40.26
CA HIS A 374 12.92 10.39 -41.00
C HIS A 374 11.74 9.84 -40.18
N SER A 375 10.52 10.05 -40.69
CA SER A 375 9.29 9.48 -40.14
C SER A 375 9.12 8.04 -40.62
N CYS A 376 8.81 7.10 -39.72
CA CYS A 376 8.30 5.78 -40.07
C CYS A 376 6.91 5.59 -39.46
N SER A 377 5.93 5.21 -40.27
CA SER A 377 4.52 5.14 -39.91
C SER A 377 4.08 3.74 -39.45
N SER A 378 2.92 3.70 -38.79
CA SER A 378 2.28 2.48 -38.29
C SER A 378 2.07 1.40 -39.35
N LEU A 379 2.36 0.14 -39.01
CA LEU A 379 2.03 -1.04 -39.81
C LEU A 379 1.16 -2.02 -39.01
N SER A 380 -0.09 -2.16 -39.44
CA SER A 380 -1.02 -3.23 -39.02
C SER A 380 -0.85 -4.46 -39.91
N PRO A 381 -0.77 -5.69 -39.36
CA PRO A 381 -0.63 -6.90 -40.18
C PRO A 381 -1.97 -7.30 -40.83
N SER A 382 -1.98 -7.42 -42.16
CA SER A 382 -3.12 -7.92 -42.94
C SER A 382 -2.77 -9.25 -43.65
N ASN A 383 -3.74 -10.17 -43.69
CA ASN A 383 -3.60 -11.48 -44.34
C ASN A 383 -3.44 -11.38 -45.86
N PRO A 384 -2.61 -12.24 -46.48
CA PRO A 384 -2.78 -12.68 -47.87
C PRO A 384 -3.54 -14.02 -47.94
N ASN A 385 -4.59 -14.07 -48.77
CA ASN A 385 -5.41 -15.27 -49.05
C ASN A 385 -5.12 -15.79 -50.47
N SER A 386 -5.08 -17.12 -50.67
CA SER A 386 -5.34 -17.85 -51.95
C SER A 386 -4.95 -19.33 -51.78
N HIS A 387 -5.54 -20.37 -52.40
CA HIS A 387 -6.67 -20.59 -53.34
C HIS A 387 -6.93 -22.13 -53.33
N THR A 388 -8.04 -22.77 -53.74
CA THR A 388 -9.44 -22.43 -54.15
C THR A 388 -10.31 -23.72 -54.04
N LYS A 389 -11.60 -23.64 -54.43
CA LYS A 389 -12.54 -24.74 -54.78
C LYS A 389 -13.41 -25.34 -53.66
N SER A 390 -14.69 -24.98 -53.72
CA SER A 390 -15.88 -25.76 -53.31
C SER A 390 -16.39 -26.60 -54.52
N PRO A 391 -17.59 -27.24 -54.53
CA PRO A 391 -18.58 -27.54 -53.46
C PRO A 391 -19.09 -29.01 -53.45
N THR A 392 -19.81 -29.45 -52.39
CA THR A 392 -21.15 -30.12 -52.46
C THR A 392 -21.76 -30.58 -51.10
N LEU A 393 -23.07 -30.33 -50.96
CA LEU A 393 -24.21 -31.15 -50.47
C LEU A 393 -24.11 -32.36 -49.49
N LEU A 394 -25.28 -32.66 -48.88
CA LEU A 394 -25.80 -33.93 -48.29
C LEU A 394 -25.56 -34.28 -46.79
N SER A 395 -26.51 -33.79 -45.97
CA SER A 395 -27.44 -34.57 -45.10
C SER A 395 -27.05 -35.82 -44.25
N SER A 396 -27.77 -35.90 -43.12
CA SER A 396 -28.43 -37.10 -42.50
C SER A 396 -27.65 -38.12 -41.65
N GLN A 397 -28.13 -38.27 -40.40
CA GLN A 397 -28.45 -39.54 -39.67
C GLN A 397 -27.27 -40.43 -39.17
N SER A 398 -27.41 -41.30 -38.14
CA SER A 398 -28.34 -41.43 -36.98
C SER A 398 -27.81 -42.50 -35.98
N HIS A 399 -28.56 -42.82 -34.89
CA HIS A 399 -28.30 -43.87 -33.87
C HIS A 399 -27.16 -43.54 -32.85
N SER A 400 -27.05 -44.10 -31.64
CA SER A 400 -27.83 -45.06 -30.80
C SER A 400 -27.41 -44.81 -29.32
N SER A 401 -28.22 -44.74 -28.26
CA SER A 401 -29.39 -45.48 -27.72
C SER A 401 -29.05 -46.48 -26.57
N PHE A 402 -30.01 -46.71 -25.66
CA PHE A 402 -30.01 -47.52 -24.41
C PHE A 402 -29.33 -46.88 -23.16
N ILE A 403 -29.87 -46.81 -21.92
CA ILE A 403 -30.78 -47.65 -21.06
C ILE A 403 -29.98 -48.70 -20.23
N SER A 404 -30.05 -48.83 -18.88
CA SER A 404 -30.75 -48.11 -17.77
C SER A 404 -30.11 -48.55 -16.39
N SER A 405 -30.69 -48.64 -15.15
CA SER A 405 -32.06 -48.61 -14.58
C SER A 405 -32.09 -48.51 -13.01
N PHE A 406 -33.13 -47.89 -12.43
CA PHE A 406 -33.72 -48.08 -11.06
C PHE A 406 -32.87 -47.78 -9.77
N SER A 407 -33.44 -47.26 -8.65
CA SER A 407 -34.66 -47.72 -7.95
C SER A 407 -35.43 -46.69 -7.09
N ARG A 408 -36.79 -46.79 -7.12
CA ARG A 408 -37.82 -46.90 -6.02
C ARG A 408 -37.58 -46.27 -4.61
N CYS A 409 -38.60 -45.83 -3.83
CA CYS A 409 -40.06 -45.62 -4.01
C CYS A 409 -40.75 -44.92 -2.80
N HIS A 410 -42.03 -44.52 -2.98
CA HIS A 410 -43.09 -44.21 -1.98
C HIS A 410 -43.04 -42.81 -1.28
N ARG A 411 -44.17 -42.22 -0.87
CA ARG A 411 -45.49 -42.79 -0.49
C ARG A 411 -46.75 -42.05 -1.06
N ALA A 412 -47.80 -42.86 -1.26
CA ALA A 412 -49.22 -42.64 -1.59
C ALA A 412 -49.99 -41.51 -0.83
N ASN A 413 -51.22 -41.09 -1.20
CA ASN A 413 -52.09 -41.28 -2.39
C ASN A 413 -53.25 -40.23 -2.42
N LEU A 414 -53.98 -40.16 -3.54
CA LEU A 414 -55.24 -39.41 -3.73
C LEU A 414 -56.50 -40.20 -3.35
N THR A 415 -57.58 -39.51 -2.96
CA THR A 415 -58.97 -39.82 -3.38
C THR A 415 -59.77 -38.51 -3.62
N PRO A 416 -60.68 -38.45 -4.62
CA PRO A 416 -61.45 -37.25 -4.94
C PRO A 416 -62.96 -37.36 -4.60
N SER A 417 -63.66 -36.22 -4.62
CA SER A 417 -65.10 -36.16 -4.88
C SER A 417 -65.42 -35.01 -5.86
N ARG A 418 -66.64 -34.99 -6.42
CA ARG A 418 -66.91 -34.40 -7.75
C ARG A 418 -68.13 -33.47 -7.72
N SER A 419 -67.94 -32.20 -8.06
CA SER A 419 -69.01 -31.28 -8.45
C SER A 419 -68.55 -30.40 -9.62
N THR A 420 -69.41 -30.22 -10.61
CA THR A 420 -69.11 -29.50 -11.86
C THR A 420 -69.75 -28.11 -11.83
N VAL A 421 -68.92 -27.07 -11.70
CA VAL A 421 -69.30 -25.67 -11.92
C VAL A 421 -68.23 -25.05 -12.83
N ALA A 422 -68.65 -24.30 -13.85
CA ALA A 422 -67.73 -23.67 -14.79
C ALA A 422 -66.95 -22.52 -14.11
N PRO A 423 -65.62 -22.41 -14.30
CA PRO A 423 -64.86 -21.29 -13.75
C PRO A 423 -65.19 -19.98 -14.46
N LEU A 424 -65.56 -18.96 -13.70
CA LEU A 424 -65.47 -17.56 -14.13
C LEU A 424 -64.01 -17.18 -14.42
N PRO A 425 -63.74 -16.20 -15.31
CA PRO A 425 -62.38 -15.79 -15.63
C PRO A 425 -61.65 -15.30 -14.38
N ARG A 426 -60.41 -15.78 -14.17
CA ARG A 426 -59.57 -15.36 -13.06
C ARG A 426 -59.18 -13.89 -13.22
N ALA A 427 -59.33 -13.12 -12.15
CA ALA A 427 -58.69 -11.82 -12.04
C ALA A 427 -57.16 -11.97 -12.23
N PRO A 428 -56.47 -10.98 -12.85
CA PRO A 428 -55.04 -11.07 -13.07
C PRO A 428 -54.27 -11.12 -11.75
N ASN A 429 -53.23 -11.95 -11.69
CA ASN A 429 -52.32 -11.98 -10.54
C ASN A 429 -51.65 -10.61 -10.40
N PHE A 430 -51.92 -9.90 -9.31
CA PHE A 430 -51.20 -8.69 -8.95
C PHE A 430 -49.76 -9.07 -8.55
N MET A 431 -48.83 -9.05 -9.51
CA MET A 431 -47.41 -9.08 -9.19
C MET A 431 -47.10 -7.81 -8.41
N VAL A 432 -46.79 -7.96 -7.12
CA VAL A 432 -46.19 -6.88 -6.33
C VAL A 432 -44.75 -6.71 -6.82
N VAL A 433 -44.61 -5.96 -7.91
CA VAL A 433 -43.33 -5.42 -8.35
C VAL A 433 -42.83 -4.56 -7.21
N ARG A 434 -41.84 -5.06 -6.47
CA ARG A 434 -41.04 -4.22 -5.58
C ARG A 434 -40.32 -3.21 -6.46
N SER A 435 -40.87 -2.01 -6.56
CA SER A 435 -40.15 -0.86 -7.09
C SER A 435 -38.79 -0.81 -6.39
N ALA A 436 -37.71 -0.87 -7.17
CA ALA A 436 -36.38 -0.72 -6.62
C ALA A 436 -36.31 0.68 -5.99
N LYS A 437 -36.01 0.77 -4.69
CA LYS A 437 -35.64 2.06 -4.09
C LYS A 437 -34.52 2.64 -4.95
N ALA A 438 -34.68 3.87 -5.42
CA ALA A 438 -33.59 4.58 -6.07
C ALA A 438 -32.39 4.63 -5.10
N GLU A 439 -31.18 4.45 -5.64
CA GLU A 439 -29.98 4.53 -4.83
C GLU A 439 -29.88 5.91 -4.16
N PRO A 440 -29.54 5.97 -2.86
CA PRO A 440 -29.40 7.25 -2.18
C PRO A 440 -28.16 8.01 -2.65
N LEU A 441 -28.17 9.32 -2.46
CA LEU A 441 -27.10 10.22 -2.90
C LEU A 441 -25.85 10.09 -2.01
N ARG A 442 -24.68 10.03 -2.65
CA ARG A 442 -23.36 9.80 -2.04
C ARG A 442 -22.42 10.94 -2.43
N VAL A 443 -22.06 11.79 -1.49
CA VAL A 443 -21.27 13.01 -1.74
C VAL A 443 -19.96 12.98 -0.96
N MET A 444 -18.84 13.31 -1.61
CA MET A 444 -17.60 13.69 -0.91
C MET A 444 -17.36 15.19 -1.06
N ILE A 445 -16.84 15.83 -0.01
CA ILE A 445 -16.40 17.23 -0.08
C ILE A 445 -15.00 17.40 0.55
N SER A 446 -14.08 17.96 -0.23
CA SER A 446 -12.66 18.09 0.07
C SER A 446 -12.15 19.54 -0.09
N GLY A 447 -10.84 19.73 0.03
CA GLY A 447 -10.15 21.03 0.00
C GLY A 447 -9.46 21.36 1.32
N ALA A 448 -8.85 22.53 1.40
CA ALA A 448 -7.90 22.88 2.44
C ALA A 448 -8.49 23.12 3.86
N PRO A 449 -7.68 23.11 4.93
CA PRO A 449 -8.13 23.43 6.28
C PRO A 449 -8.84 24.80 6.35
N ALA A 450 -10.07 24.83 6.88
CA ALA A 450 -10.97 26.01 6.90
C ALA A 450 -11.46 26.57 5.54
N SER A 451 -11.41 25.79 4.46
CA SER A 451 -12.04 26.16 3.16
C SER A 451 -13.58 26.28 3.18
N GLY A 452 -14.24 26.18 4.33
CA GLY A 452 -15.70 26.28 4.47
C GLY A 452 -16.47 24.95 4.50
N LYS A 453 -15.83 23.81 4.20
CA LYS A 453 -16.44 22.45 4.14
C LYS A 453 -17.56 22.21 5.14
N GLY A 454 -17.26 22.13 6.45
CA GLY A 454 -18.25 21.80 7.48
C GLY A 454 -19.46 22.74 7.53
N THR A 455 -19.30 24.00 7.12
CA THR A 455 -20.40 24.97 6.98
C THR A 455 -21.30 24.60 5.79
N GLN A 456 -20.71 24.22 4.66
CA GLN A 456 -21.47 23.71 3.50
C GLN A 456 -22.10 22.35 3.80
N CYS A 457 -21.41 21.46 4.52
CA CYS A 457 -21.93 20.17 4.93
C CYS A 457 -23.24 20.27 5.71
N GLN A 458 -23.34 21.23 6.64
CA GLN A 458 -24.56 21.47 7.40
C GLN A 458 -25.74 21.84 6.50
N LEU A 459 -25.53 22.67 5.48
CA LEU A 459 -26.57 23.08 4.53
C LEU A 459 -26.99 21.91 3.61
N ILE A 460 -26.01 21.16 3.08
CA ILE A 460 -26.25 19.99 2.21
C ILE A 460 -27.03 18.92 2.99
N THR A 461 -26.61 18.57 4.22
CA THR A 461 -27.32 17.62 5.08
C THR A 461 -28.72 18.10 5.43
N GLN A 462 -28.94 19.40 5.64
CA GLN A 462 -30.27 19.96 5.92
C GLN A 462 -31.21 19.91 4.71
N LYS A 463 -30.74 20.21 3.49
CA LYS A 463 -31.60 20.18 2.28
C LYS A 463 -31.83 18.77 1.74
N TYR A 464 -30.78 17.95 1.67
CA TYR A 464 -30.79 16.63 1.03
C TYR A 464 -30.97 15.45 1.99
N ASN A 465 -31.06 15.69 3.31
CA ASN A 465 -31.23 14.66 4.34
C ASN A 465 -30.14 13.56 4.27
N LEU A 466 -28.88 13.95 4.10
CA LEU A 466 -27.73 13.03 4.03
C LEU A 466 -27.03 12.89 5.39
N VAL A 467 -26.56 11.70 5.72
CA VAL A 467 -25.77 11.47 6.95
C VAL A 467 -24.39 12.13 6.82
N HIS A 468 -24.14 13.18 7.61
CA HIS A 468 -22.84 13.85 7.67
C HIS A 468 -21.80 13.00 8.41
N ILE A 469 -20.66 12.74 7.75
CA ILE A 469 -19.56 11.91 8.25
C ILE A 469 -18.26 12.72 8.15
N ALA A 470 -17.96 13.48 9.20
CA ALA A 470 -16.71 14.23 9.34
C ALA A 470 -15.62 13.37 10.00
N ALA A 471 -14.66 12.88 9.21
CA ALA A 471 -13.56 12.05 9.72
C ALA A 471 -12.75 12.75 10.82
N GLY A 472 -12.64 14.09 10.76
CA GLY A 472 -11.96 14.88 11.80
C GLY A 472 -12.71 14.95 13.13
N ASP A 473 -14.03 14.84 13.14
CA ASP A 473 -14.84 14.89 14.36
C ASP A 473 -15.04 13.49 14.98
N LEU A 474 -15.09 12.44 14.15
CA LEU A 474 -14.93 11.05 14.63
C LEU A 474 -13.59 10.85 15.36
N LEU A 475 -12.49 11.35 14.81
CA LEU A 475 -11.18 11.34 15.48
C LEU A 475 -11.20 12.14 16.80
N ARG A 476 -11.84 13.31 16.84
CA ARG A 476 -11.99 14.08 18.09
C ARG A 476 -12.83 13.36 19.14
N ALA A 477 -13.88 12.63 18.73
CA ALA A 477 -14.68 11.82 19.64
C ALA A 477 -13.86 10.68 20.26
N GLU A 478 -13.07 9.95 19.46
CA GLU A 478 -12.14 8.92 19.96
C GLU A 478 -11.08 9.50 20.92
N VAL A 479 -10.51 10.67 20.57
CA VAL A 479 -9.56 11.42 21.40
C VAL A 479 -10.17 11.85 22.74
N ALA A 480 -11.46 12.20 22.78
CA ALA A 480 -12.19 12.58 23.98
C ALA A 480 -12.62 11.37 24.82
N ALA A 481 -13.03 10.26 24.18
CA ALA A 481 -13.33 8.99 24.83
C ALA A 481 -12.08 8.31 25.45
N GLY A 482 -10.87 8.73 25.04
CA GLY A 482 -9.62 8.21 25.57
C GLY A 482 -9.30 6.79 25.09
N SER A 483 -9.83 6.39 23.93
CA SER A 483 -9.58 5.06 23.35
C SER A 483 -8.11 4.88 22.94
N GLU A 484 -7.71 3.64 22.65
CA GLU A 484 -6.34 3.37 22.18
C GLU A 484 -6.05 4.06 20.84
N ASN A 485 -7.02 4.04 19.92
CA ASN A 485 -6.95 4.77 18.66
C ASN A 485 -6.97 6.29 18.90
N GLY A 486 -7.77 6.77 19.85
CA GLY A 486 -7.83 8.16 20.28
C GLY A 486 -6.51 8.68 20.85
N ARG A 487 -5.75 7.86 21.59
CA ARG A 487 -4.40 8.22 22.05
C ARG A 487 -3.44 8.38 20.88
N ARG A 488 -3.36 7.38 20.00
CA ARG A 488 -2.51 7.43 18.79
C ARG A 488 -2.88 8.60 17.87
N ALA A 489 -4.18 8.86 17.69
CA ALA A 489 -4.68 9.98 16.91
C ALA A 489 -4.30 11.34 17.53
N ARG A 490 -4.39 11.48 18.86
CA ARG A 490 -4.00 12.70 19.58
C ARG A 490 -2.54 13.06 19.29
N GLU A 491 -1.61 12.12 19.42
CA GLU A 491 -0.18 12.35 19.20
C GLU A 491 0.13 12.86 17.78
N CYS A 492 -0.57 12.35 16.75
CA CYS A 492 -0.43 12.84 15.37
C CYS A 492 -1.06 14.24 15.20
N MET A 493 -2.27 14.43 15.72
CA MET A 493 -3.01 15.70 15.61
C MET A 493 -2.33 16.85 16.35
N GLU A 494 -1.72 16.58 17.51
CA GLU A 494 -0.97 17.59 18.28
C GLU A 494 0.26 18.10 17.52
N LYS A 495 0.91 17.22 16.73
CA LYS A 495 2.03 17.51 15.82
C LYS A 495 1.59 18.10 14.46
N GLY A 496 0.28 18.24 14.21
CA GLY A 496 -0.25 18.67 12.91
C GLY A 496 -0.18 17.63 11.78
N GLN A 497 0.24 16.40 12.09
CA GLN A 497 0.41 15.31 11.12
C GLN A 497 -0.91 14.60 10.82
N LEU A 498 -0.97 13.87 9.69
CA LEU A 498 -2.09 12.96 9.42
C LEU A 498 -2.08 11.78 10.42
N VAL A 499 -3.27 11.39 10.86
CA VAL A 499 -3.47 10.17 11.65
C VAL A 499 -3.31 8.96 10.71
N PRO A 500 -2.60 7.88 11.11
CA PRO A 500 -2.35 6.72 10.24
C PRO A 500 -3.61 6.13 9.62
N ASP A 501 -3.54 5.87 8.31
CA ASP A 501 -4.66 5.40 7.49
C ASP A 501 -5.34 4.15 8.06
N GLU A 502 -4.58 3.24 8.69
CA GLU A 502 -5.13 2.03 9.34
C GLU A 502 -6.20 2.34 10.42
N ILE A 503 -6.16 3.52 11.03
CA ILE A 503 -7.15 3.98 12.01
C ILE A 503 -8.32 4.65 11.27
N VAL A 504 -8.03 5.63 10.41
CA VAL A 504 -9.05 6.49 9.78
C VAL A 504 -9.92 5.71 8.81
N VAL A 505 -9.32 4.84 7.98
CA VAL A 505 -10.02 4.04 6.97
C VAL A 505 -11.06 3.11 7.61
N MET A 506 -10.71 2.43 8.72
CA MET A 506 -11.63 1.51 9.41
C MET A 506 -12.76 2.27 10.11
N MET A 507 -12.43 3.34 10.82
CA MET A 507 -13.39 4.21 11.51
C MET A 507 -14.41 4.84 10.55
N VAL A 508 -13.96 5.33 9.38
CA VAL A 508 -14.85 5.87 8.34
C VAL A 508 -15.71 4.77 7.70
N LYS A 509 -15.13 3.60 7.40
CA LYS A 509 -15.88 2.45 6.87
C LYS A 509 -16.98 1.97 7.82
N GLU A 510 -16.68 1.80 9.10
CA GLU A 510 -17.64 1.34 10.10
C GLU A 510 -18.80 2.34 10.30
N ARG A 511 -18.56 3.64 10.08
CA ARG A 511 -19.61 4.66 10.10
C ARG A 511 -20.49 4.64 8.83
N LEU A 512 -19.88 4.45 7.66
CA LEU A 512 -20.56 4.40 6.35
C LEU A 512 -21.44 3.16 6.16
N LEU A 513 -21.10 2.04 6.81
CA LEU A 513 -21.87 0.78 6.76
C LEU A 513 -23.07 0.75 7.74
N GLN A 514 -23.34 1.84 8.46
CA GLN A 514 -24.52 1.93 9.32
C GLN A 514 -25.82 2.06 8.50
N PRO A 515 -26.97 1.55 8.98
CA PRO A 515 -28.22 1.56 8.23
C PRO A 515 -28.68 2.96 7.80
N ASP A 516 -28.46 3.98 8.63
CA ASP A 516 -28.81 5.37 8.30
C ASP A 516 -28.11 5.84 7.01
N SER A 517 -26.83 5.55 6.90
CA SER A 517 -25.94 5.95 5.80
C SER A 517 -26.22 5.15 4.52
N GLN A 518 -26.73 3.92 4.67
CA GLN A 518 -27.12 3.04 3.57
C GLN A 518 -28.56 3.30 3.07
N GLU A 519 -29.46 3.84 3.92
CA GLU A 519 -30.84 4.15 3.53
C GLU A 519 -31.08 5.61 3.13
N GLN A 520 -30.40 6.57 3.76
CA GLN A 520 -30.55 8.00 3.49
C GLN A 520 -29.48 8.56 2.54
N GLY A 521 -28.33 7.88 2.45
CA GLY A 521 -27.14 8.40 1.77
C GLY A 521 -26.22 9.14 2.73
N TRP A 522 -25.04 9.51 2.24
CA TRP A 522 -23.95 10.01 3.06
C TRP A 522 -23.19 11.18 2.43
N LEU A 523 -22.66 12.03 3.32
CA LEU A 523 -21.85 13.19 2.99
C LEU A 523 -20.53 13.12 3.76
N LEU A 524 -19.44 12.82 3.05
CA LEU A 524 -18.12 12.61 3.62
C LEU A 524 -17.32 13.93 3.63
N ASP A 525 -17.02 14.45 4.82
CA ASP A 525 -16.36 15.74 5.02
C ASP A 525 -14.85 15.59 5.28
N GLY A 526 -14.07 16.11 4.34
CA GLY A 526 -12.63 16.29 4.49
C GLY A 526 -11.86 14.98 4.60
N TYR A 527 -12.31 13.94 3.88
CA TYR A 527 -11.66 12.65 3.68
C TYR A 527 -12.15 12.09 2.32
N PRO A 528 -11.33 11.39 1.53
CA PRO A 528 -9.93 11.02 1.77
C PRO A 528 -8.94 12.20 1.74
N ARG A 529 -7.76 12.02 2.36
CA ARG A 529 -6.63 12.98 2.42
C ARG A 529 -5.31 12.41 1.90
N SER A 530 -5.32 11.19 1.38
CA SER A 530 -4.19 10.50 0.76
C SER A 530 -4.73 9.57 -0.32
N SER A 531 -3.90 9.25 -1.32
CA SER A 531 -4.24 8.28 -2.37
C SER A 531 -4.55 6.90 -1.78
N SER A 532 -3.85 6.49 -0.72
CA SER A 532 -4.10 5.26 0.04
C SER A 532 -5.47 5.24 0.73
N GLN A 533 -5.95 6.37 1.27
CA GLN A 533 -7.31 6.48 1.83
C GLN A 533 -8.40 6.39 0.75
N ALA A 534 -8.15 6.98 -0.42
CA ALA A 534 -9.06 6.94 -1.57
C ALA A 534 -9.15 5.53 -2.19
N LEU A 535 -7.99 4.91 -2.46
CA LEU A 535 -7.88 3.52 -2.91
C LEU A 535 -8.57 2.56 -1.92
N ALA A 536 -8.41 2.76 -0.62
CA ALA A 536 -9.04 1.92 0.39
C ALA A 536 -10.58 2.01 0.39
N LEU A 537 -11.19 3.15 0.03
CA LEU A 537 -12.63 3.24 -0.17
C LEU A 537 -13.08 2.45 -1.41
N LYS A 538 -12.34 2.59 -2.52
CA LYS A 538 -12.61 1.87 -3.78
C LYS A 538 -12.46 0.35 -3.63
N ASP A 539 -11.44 -0.11 -2.90
CA ASP A 539 -11.24 -1.51 -2.46
C ASP A 539 -12.42 -2.07 -1.64
N PHE A 540 -13.29 -1.22 -1.07
CA PHE A 540 -14.49 -1.61 -0.34
C PHE A 540 -15.79 -1.41 -1.11
N GLY A 541 -15.74 -0.99 -2.39
CA GLY A 541 -16.92 -0.65 -3.17
C GLY A 541 -17.64 0.62 -2.69
N ILE A 542 -16.94 1.50 -1.96
CA ILE A 542 -17.48 2.77 -1.48
C ILE A 542 -17.07 3.86 -2.46
N GLU A 543 -17.88 4.04 -3.50
CA GLU A 543 -17.71 5.09 -4.51
C GLU A 543 -18.76 6.19 -4.31
N PRO A 544 -18.39 7.48 -4.39
CA PRO A 544 -19.34 8.58 -4.35
C PRO A 544 -19.95 8.81 -5.75
N ASP A 545 -21.09 9.49 -5.79
CA ASP A 545 -21.68 9.95 -7.05
C ASP A 545 -21.03 11.26 -7.54
N ILE A 546 -20.40 12.02 -6.63
CA ILE A 546 -19.76 13.32 -6.89
C ILE A 546 -18.66 13.61 -5.87
N PHE A 547 -17.57 14.24 -6.33
CA PHE A 547 -16.46 14.73 -5.49
C PHE A 547 -16.34 16.26 -5.60
N ILE A 548 -16.68 16.98 -4.55
CA ILE A 548 -16.66 18.46 -4.53
C ILE A 548 -15.34 18.95 -3.93
N LEU A 549 -14.59 19.79 -4.64
CA LEU A 549 -13.38 20.45 -4.14
C LEU A 549 -13.63 21.93 -3.86
N LEU A 550 -13.52 22.36 -2.60
CA LEU A 550 -13.54 23.77 -2.23
C LEU A 550 -12.14 24.38 -2.28
N GLU A 551 -11.88 25.19 -3.30
CA GLU A 551 -10.61 25.89 -3.52
C GLU A 551 -10.64 27.30 -2.88
N VAL A 552 -9.61 27.68 -2.13
CA VAL A 552 -9.49 28.97 -1.43
C VAL A 552 -7.99 29.34 -1.28
N PRO A 553 -7.57 30.59 -1.53
CA PRO A 553 -6.20 31.07 -1.31
C PRO A 553 -5.71 30.90 0.14
N GLU A 554 -4.43 30.56 0.30
CA GLU A 554 -3.84 30.15 1.59
C GLU A 554 -3.88 31.26 2.65
N GLU A 555 -3.75 32.51 2.22
CA GLU A 555 -3.75 33.71 3.07
C GLU A 555 -5.08 33.84 3.84
N ILE A 556 -6.20 33.56 3.16
CA ILE A 556 -7.55 33.62 3.71
C ILE A 556 -7.78 32.47 4.69
N LEU A 557 -7.18 31.30 4.43
CA LEU A 557 -7.35 30.10 5.25
C LEU A 557 -6.69 30.23 6.63
N VAL A 558 -5.54 30.90 6.71
CA VAL A 558 -4.86 31.15 7.99
C VAL A 558 -5.72 32.05 8.90
N GLU A 559 -6.25 33.16 8.38
CA GLU A 559 -7.19 34.02 9.15
C GLU A 559 -8.42 33.21 9.60
N ARG A 560 -9.04 32.45 8.67
CA ARG A 560 -10.24 31.65 8.92
C ARG A 560 -10.06 30.53 9.96
N VAL A 561 -8.83 30.05 10.24
CA VAL A 561 -8.61 29.12 11.38
C VAL A 561 -8.37 29.87 12.68
N VAL A 562 -7.52 30.90 12.72
CA VAL A 562 -7.16 31.59 13.96
C VAL A 562 -8.39 32.28 14.60
N GLY A 563 -9.32 32.78 13.78
CA GLY A 563 -10.60 33.33 14.23
C GLY A 563 -11.68 32.29 14.58
N ARG A 564 -11.45 30.99 14.36
CA ARG A 564 -12.44 29.92 14.59
C ARG A 564 -12.62 29.57 16.06
N ARG A 565 -13.86 29.37 16.48
CA ARG A 565 -14.24 28.91 17.82
C ARG A 565 -15.27 27.77 17.76
N LEU A 566 -15.40 27.04 18.85
CA LEU A 566 -16.29 25.88 19.02
C LEU A 566 -17.06 26.04 20.33
N ASP A 567 -18.39 25.96 20.27
CA ASP A 567 -19.21 25.79 21.48
C ASP A 567 -19.14 24.31 21.93
N PRO A 568 -18.59 24.01 23.11
CA PRO A 568 -18.44 22.62 23.59
C PRO A 568 -19.78 21.96 23.94
N VAL A 569 -20.87 22.73 24.09
CA VAL A 569 -22.21 22.20 24.43
C VAL A 569 -22.98 21.77 23.18
N THR A 570 -22.97 22.59 22.13
CA THR A 570 -23.73 22.33 20.89
C THR A 570 -22.89 21.72 19.77
N GLY A 571 -21.55 21.75 19.88
CA GLY A 571 -20.64 21.38 18.79
C GLY A 571 -20.62 22.38 17.62
N LYS A 572 -21.38 23.49 17.71
CA LYS A 572 -21.48 24.49 16.64
C LYS A 572 -20.18 25.29 16.53
N ILE A 573 -19.76 25.51 15.28
CA ILE A 573 -18.56 26.26 14.93
C ILE A 573 -18.94 27.72 14.70
N TYR A 574 -18.18 28.63 15.29
CA TYR A 574 -18.30 30.08 15.14
C TYR A 574 -16.99 30.68 14.62
N HIS A 575 -17.03 31.92 14.17
CA HIS A 575 -15.85 32.68 13.78
C HIS A 575 -16.00 34.15 14.18
N LEU A 576 -15.06 34.66 14.99
CA LEU A 576 -15.15 35.99 15.63
C LEU A 576 -15.54 37.13 14.68
N LYS A 577 -14.98 37.14 13.46
CA LYS A 577 -15.26 38.10 12.37
C LYS A 577 -16.51 37.76 11.53
N TYR A 578 -16.56 36.57 10.91
CA TYR A 578 -17.55 36.22 9.88
C TYR A 578 -18.85 35.58 10.39
N SER A 579 -18.86 35.03 11.60
CA SER A 579 -20.01 34.35 12.20
C SER A 579 -19.89 34.38 13.73
N PRO A 580 -20.12 35.56 14.35
CA PRO A 580 -20.06 35.71 15.80
C PRO A 580 -21.18 34.92 16.50
N PRO A 581 -21.03 34.57 17.79
CA PRO A 581 -22.06 33.91 18.59
C PRO A 581 -23.30 34.79 18.77
N GLU A 582 -24.49 34.19 18.76
CA GLU A 582 -25.75 34.93 18.88
C GLU A 582 -26.03 35.49 20.28
N THR A 583 -25.38 34.96 21.33
CA THR A 583 -25.54 35.42 22.71
C THR A 583 -24.21 35.49 23.44
N GLU A 584 -24.13 36.38 24.44
CA GLU A 584 -22.96 36.55 25.31
C GLU A 584 -22.68 35.30 26.16
N GLU A 585 -23.71 34.55 26.55
CA GLU A 585 -23.56 33.25 27.22
C GLU A 585 -22.80 32.25 26.32
N ILE A 586 -23.21 32.10 25.05
CA ILE A 586 -22.48 31.28 24.08
C ILE A 586 -21.05 31.80 23.92
N ALA A 587 -20.87 33.13 23.77
CA ALA A 587 -19.56 33.76 23.61
C ALA A 587 -18.60 33.40 24.76
N SER A 588 -19.06 33.48 26.01
CA SER A 588 -18.26 33.19 27.20
C SER A 588 -17.79 31.73 27.32
N ARG A 589 -18.53 30.78 26.75
CA ARG A 589 -18.17 29.34 26.76
C ARG A 589 -17.47 28.86 25.49
N LEU A 590 -17.19 29.76 24.53
CA LEU A 590 -16.49 29.40 23.29
C LEU A 590 -15.05 28.92 23.57
N THR A 591 -14.70 27.80 22.97
CA THR A 591 -13.36 27.20 23.03
C THR A 591 -12.65 27.26 21.69
N GLN A 592 -11.33 27.05 21.68
CA GLN A 592 -10.51 26.89 20.47
C GLN A 592 -9.97 25.45 20.45
N ARG A 593 -9.89 24.82 19.28
CA ARG A 593 -9.38 23.45 19.16
C ARG A 593 -7.85 23.46 19.32
N PHE A 594 -7.29 22.40 19.93
CA PHE A 594 -5.83 22.28 20.13
C PHE A 594 -5.03 22.12 18.82
N ASP A 595 -5.71 21.83 17.70
CA ASP A 595 -5.16 21.78 16.33
C ASP A 595 -5.31 23.11 15.56
N ASP A 596 -5.95 24.14 16.14
CA ASP A 596 -6.25 25.43 15.50
C ASP A 596 -5.26 26.52 15.94
N THR A 597 -3.98 26.33 15.61
CA THR A 597 -2.86 27.27 15.85
C THR A 597 -2.14 27.54 14.53
N GLU A 598 -1.57 28.75 14.35
CA GLU A 598 -1.06 29.22 13.05
C GLU A 598 0.00 28.28 12.45
N GLU A 599 0.90 27.78 13.29
CA GLU A 599 1.98 26.87 12.93
C GLU A 599 1.43 25.52 12.46
N LYS A 600 0.46 24.96 13.20
CA LYS A 600 -0.19 23.70 12.84
C LYS A 600 -1.05 23.83 11.59
N VAL A 601 -1.62 25.01 11.34
CA VAL A 601 -2.39 25.29 10.12
C VAL A 601 -1.48 25.26 8.91
N LYS A 602 -0.32 25.95 8.96
CA LYS A 602 0.69 25.91 7.88
C LYS A 602 1.19 24.48 7.61
N LEU A 603 1.48 23.70 8.66
CA LEU A 603 1.83 22.26 8.50
C LEU A 603 0.72 21.46 7.79
N ARG A 604 -0.55 21.67 8.16
CA ARG A 604 -1.70 20.97 7.56
C ARG A 604 -2.00 21.43 6.13
N LEU A 605 -1.68 22.67 5.77
CA LEU A 605 -1.75 23.21 4.41
C LEU A 605 -0.68 22.56 3.53
N LEU A 606 0.57 22.50 4.00
CA LEU A 606 1.66 21.80 3.30
C LEU A 606 1.30 20.32 3.01
N THR A 607 0.82 19.57 4.01
CA THR A 607 0.41 18.16 3.81
C THR A 607 -0.84 18.03 2.93
N HIS A 608 -1.75 19.02 2.92
CA HIS A 608 -2.87 19.02 1.97
C HIS A 608 -2.37 19.21 0.54
N ASN A 609 -1.54 20.23 0.30
CA ASN A 609 -1.03 20.59 -1.02
C ASN A 609 -0.12 19.49 -1.60
N GLN A 610 0.61 18.74 -0.76
CA GLN A 610 1.38 17.56 -1.15
C GLN A 610 0.50 16.38 -1.61
N ASN A 611 -0.67 16.18 -0.99
CA ASN A 611 -1.49 14.98 -1.21
C ASN A 611 -2.68 15.19 -2.15
N VAL A 612 -3.13 16.44 -2.36
CA VAL A 612 -4.41 16.73 -3.04
C VAL A 612 -4.44 16.20 -4.48
N GLU A 613 -3.37 16.39 -5.25
CA GLU A 613 -3.27 15.92 -6.63
C GLU A 613 -3.40 14.39 -6.74
N ALA A 614 -2.81 13.66 -5.78
CA ALA A 614 -2.86 12.20 -5.70
C ALA A 614 -4.22 11.65 -5.21
N VAL A 615 -5.12 12.54 -4.75
CA VAL A 615 -6.53 12.22 -4.47
C VAL A 615 -7.41 12.61 -5.66
N LEU A 616 -7.20 13.78 -6.28
CA LEU A 616 -7.97 14.26 -7.43
C LEU A 616 -7.86 13.32 -8.63
N SER A 617 -6.66 12.83 -8.92
CA SER A 617 -6.38 11.85 -9.99
C SER A 617 -7.01 10.45 -9.80
N LEU A 618 -7.77 10.24 -8.72
CA LEU A 618 -8.58 9.03 -8.48
C LEU A 618 -10.10 9.27 -8.62
N TYR A 619 -10.52 10.54 -8.75
CA TYR A 619 -11.92 10.95 -8.84
C TYR A 619 -12.16 12.00 -9.94
N GLU A 620 -11.22 12.15 -10.89
CA GLU A 620 -11.21 13.20 -11.93
C GLU A 620 -12.54 13.24 -12.70
N ASP A 621 -13.03 12.07 -13.13
CA ASP A 621 -14.30 11.84 -13.84
C ASP A 621 -15.55 12.45 -13.17
N ILE A 622 -15.51 12.65 -11.85
CA ILE A 622 -16.63 13.11 -11.01
C ILE A 622 -16.27 14.33 -10.12
N THR A 623 -15.13 14.97 -10.39
CA THR A 623 -14.62 16.09 -9.60
C THR A 623 -15.19 17.41 -10.07
N ILE A 624 -15.79 18.18 -9.16
CA ILE A 624 -16.28 19.53 -9.42
C ILE A 624 -15.61 20.51 -8.46
N LYS A 625 -14.91 21.49 -9.03
CA LYS A 625 -14.20 22.56 -8.32
C LYS A 625 -15.12 23.76 -8.10
N ILE A 626 -15.14 24.29 -6.88
CA ILE A 626 -15.98 25.42 -6.46
C ILE A 626 -15.12 26.39 -5.64
N ASP A 627 -15.23 27.69 -5.94
CA ASP A 627 -14.53 28.75 -5.21
C ASP A 627 -15.16 28.95 -3.82
N GLY A 628 -14.36 28.85 -2.75
CA GLY A 628 -14.77 29.09 -1.36
C GLY A 628 -14.44 30.49 -0.83
N CYS A 629 -14.05 31.43 -1.69
CA CYS A 629 -13.85 32.85 -1.33
C CYS A 629 -15.18 33.60 -1.14
N ASP A 630 -16.19 33.17 -1.90
CA ASP A 630 -17.51 33.80 -2.02
C ASP A 630 -18.36 33.70 -0.74
N SER A 631 -19.55 34.32 -0.73
CA SER A 631 -20.47 34.24 0.43
C SER A 631 -20.91 32.79 0.70
N LYS A 632 -21.19 32.45 1.98
CA LYS A 632 -21.66 31.11 2.38
C LYS A 632 -22.86 30.65 1.53
N GLU A 633 -23.76 31.58 1.25
CA GLU A 633 -24.99 31.39 0.50
C GLU A 633 -24.73 31.23 -1.02
N ASN A 634 -23.78 31.99 -1.59
CA ASN A 634 -23.38 31.85 -3.00
C ASN A 634 -22.68 30.49 -3.24
N VAL A 635 -21.72 30.13 -2.39
CA VAL A 635 -21.01 28.84 -2.47
C VAL A 635 -22.00 27.68 -2.30
N PHE A 636 -23.00 27.83 -1.41
CA PHE A 636 -24.07 26.83 -1.30
C PHE A 636 -24.88 26.73 -2.59
N ALA A 637 -25.34 27.85 -3.16
CA ALA A 637 -26.13 27.85 -4.40
C ALA A 637 -25.41 27.17 -5.58
N GLN A 638 -24.08 27.30 -5.70
CA GLN A 638 -23.28 26.60 -6.71
C GLN A 638 -23.26 25.08 -6.48
N ILE A 639 -23.09 24.63 -5.23
CA ILE A 639 -23.23 23.21 -4.85
C ILE A 639 -24.65 22.71 -5.13
N ASP A 640 -25.66 23.51 -4.78
CA ASP A 640 -27.07 23.18 -4.83
C ASP A 640 -27.54 22.89 -6.26
N VAL A 641 -27.24 23.79 -7.20
CA VAL A 641 -27.49 23.60 -8.64
C VAL A 641 -26.76 22.36 -9.18
N THR A 642 -25.53 22.12 -8.71
CA THR A 642 -24.74 20.95 -9.13
C THR A 642 -25.38 19.64 -8.69
N LEU A 643 -25.84 19.55 -7.43
CA LEU A 643 -26.50 18.36 -6.89
C LEU A 643 -27.91 18.16 -7.49
N GLU A 644 -28.66 19.23 -7.77
CA GLU A 644 -29.95 19.12 -8.47
C GLU A 644 -29.80 18.61 -9.90
N ASN A 645 -28.81 19.10 -10.66
CA ASN A 645 -28.51 18.60 -12.00
C ASN A 645 -28.15 17.10 -11.99
N LEU A 646 -27.32 16.66 -11.05
CA LEU A 646 -26.95 15.25 -10.91
C LEU A 646 -28.15 14.36 -10.53
N LEU A 647 -29.01 14.83 -9.62
CA LEU A 647 -30.26 14.14 -9.28
C LEU A 647 -31.24 14.09 -10.46
N GLN A 648 -31.24 15.09 -11.35
CA GLN A 648 -32.07 15.11 -12.55
C GLN A 648 -31.56 14.10 -13.58
N GLN A 649 -30.26 14.08 -13.88
CA GLN A 649 -29.63 13.08 -14.75
C GLN A 649 -29.89 11.64 -14.26
N ARG A 650 -29.82 11.39 -12.94
CA ARG A 650 -30.08 10.06 -12.35
C ARG A 650 -31.55 9.62 -12.50
N LYS A 651 -32.51 10.56 -12.47
CA LYS A 651 -33.93 10.27 -12.79
C LYS A 651 -34.12 9.92 -14.26
N GLU A 652 -33.50 10.68 -15.17
CA GLU A 652 -33.60 10.47 -16.62
C GLU A 652 -33.01 9.12 -17.04
N ALA A 653 -31.83 8.78 -16.51
CA ALA A 653 -31.22 7.46 -16.70
C ALA A 653 -32.10 6.33 -16.14
N SER A 654 -32.70 6.52 -14.95
CA SER A 654 -33.62 5.53 -14.35
C SER A 654 -34.91 5.35 -15.15
N GLY A 655 -35.44 6.42 -15.75
CA GLY A 655 -36.61 6.39 -16.62
C GLY A 655 -36.35 5.66 -17.94
N SER A 656 -35.15 5.84 -18.52
CA SER A 656 -34.75 5.21 -19.78
C SER A 656 -34.52 3.69 -19.68
N LEU A 657 -34.37 3.13 -18.46
CA LEU A 657 -34.35 1.68 -18.23
C LEU A 657 -35.73 1.08 -17.88
N ALA A 658 -36.78 1.89 -17.82
CA ALA A 658 -38.14 1.49 -17.42
C ALA A 658 -39.18 1.60 -18.54
N ALA A 659 -38.74 1.89 -19.77
CA ALA A 659 -39.55 2.04 -20.99
C ALA A 659 -39.07 1.07 -22.08
#